data_AF-A0A1I5SGH8-F1
#
_entry.id   AF-A0A1I5SGH8-F1
#
_cell.length_a   1.000
_cell.length_b   1.000
_cell.length_c   1.000
_cell.angle_alpha   90.00
_cell.angle_beta   90.00
_cell.angle_gamma   90.00
#
_symmetry.space_group_name_H-M   'P 1'
#
loop_
_entity.id
_entity.type
_entity.pdbx_description
1 polymer ?
#
loop_
_entity_poly.entity_id
_entity_poly.type
_entity_poly.pdbx_seq_one_letter_code
_entity_poly.pdbx_strand_id
1 'polypeptide(L)'
;MKNNKICLVFCFIVMSCLQALGQKSIIPPSPNAASLGKYGDIPVNLSSGLPSVNIPLYTAKERSINWPISLSYNYSGFKPAEEVSIAGRGWSLNAGGVITRVIRGSWPDEKRLNGPGHEGGYLYSGVKAMEVVDTASGAWKCTSNCPPPAYFSAGNVYDGQPDMFYFSFGSISGKFFFGIDGSPKIVSDQKLKIEYTLVKEKYAGLFIENGMTDNIINWTITATDGTIYKFGFTDINSAALNVEYTYPNDGSTERVINAWHLYEVVANTGEKIIFQYANDFITSGTKSVSKYRETKTVTQSGIGGISGGGASAVSYLLQRSTENLLKRIEGTNFRIDFIPTQYQDGSSSYKLLDSVKVFSKTPGAGLSLVKAYDFGFDSNRNSKLLVSIQEFGSGADRLPFYEFEYYRASQLTNIDGWSLDIDFKNYYNYYDRLHNGTNHNTTLLVDNGANRSPNLESTMLGALTKIKYPTGGYTGFEYESNDFSYVRESPYVGPGGQKKTTAPGLRLRTMTDNDSRGNNVVKTYEYRSFADTTLSSGIAWEELDPYSIGFGAFLQCGHNYGFVIEGLSYCPSRYIEFYRVYKSEPFYALSKDPIYYFNVREKVGGSTLNRTDYTYTSHFDFPDFMGSSYGLSNNRMGSVASKDFARSLPKIIQYYNSEGTLVSEKKMEYVLSNRYKSPGVDIDDILTTRPAGETYVFMKTIYTYSGWLRKVKETVTQY
;
A
#
# COMPACT_ATOMS: atom_id res chain seq x y z
N MET A 1 -34.27 50.29 -54.82
CA MET A 1 -35.61 49.66 -54.94
C MET A 1 -35.56 48.35 -54.16
N LYS A 2 -35.83 48.35 -52.85
CA LYS A 2 -37.15 48.24 -52.19
C LYS A 2 -37.91 46.95 -52.57
N ASN A 3 -38.18 46.18 -51.51
CA ASN A 3 -39.20 45.12 -51.35
C ASN A 3 -38.76 43.68 -51.58
N ASN A 4 -38.07 43.11 -50.58
CA ASN A 4 -38.05 41.67 -50.29
C ASN A 4 -37.99 41.38 -48.77
N LYS A 5 -38.67 42.22 -47.95
CA LYS A 5 -38.52 42.20 -46.48
C LYS A 5 -39.74 41.73 -45.67
N ILE A 6 -40.78 41.15 -46.31
CA ILE A 6 -42.03 40.84 -45.58
C ILE A 6 -42.18 39.36 -45.18
N CYS A 7 -41.42 38.42 -45.77
CA CYS A 7 -41.54 36.99 -45.38
C CYS A 7 -40.57 36.53 -44.28
N LEU A 8 -39.46 37.25 -44.03
CA LEU A 8 -38.44 36.88 -43.04
C LEU A 8 -38.78 37.35 -41.60
N VAL A 9 -39.75 38.25 -41.44
CA VAL A 9 -40.16 38.77 -40.13
C VAL A 9 -41.15 37.83 -39.43
N PHE A 10 -41.94 37.06 -40.18
CA PHE A 10 -42.91 36.13 -39.57
C PHE A 10 -42.27 34.81 -39.09
N CYS A 11 -41.11 34.42 -39.63
CA CYS A 11 -40.36 33.26 -39.16
C CYS A 11 -39.49 33.56 -37.92
N PHE A 12 -39.15 34.83 -37.67
CA PHE A 12 -38.40 35.24 -36.47
C PHE A 12 -39.29 35.49 -35.24
N ILE A 13 -40.60 35.71 -35.42
CA ILE A 13 -41.54 35.96 -34.32
C ILE A 13 -42.07 34.65 -33.69
N VAL A 14 -42.06 33.53 -34.42
CA VAL A 14 -42.38 32.20 -33.84
C VAL A 14 -41.16 31.57 -33.14
N MET A 15 -39.94 32.04 -33.43
CA MET A 15 -38.71 31.62 -32.74
C MET A 15 -38.42 32.40 -31.44
N SER A 16 -39.23 33.41 -31.11
CA SER A 16 -39.05 34.27 -29.91
C SER A 16 -40.12 34.08 -28.83
N CYS A 17 -40.97 33.05 -28.93
CA CYS A 17 -41.91 32.65 -27.88
C CYS A 17 -41.70 31.20 -27.44
N LEU A 18 -40.53 30.90 -26.88
CA LEU A 18 -40.29 29.72 -26.03
C LEU A 18 -39.10 29.97 -25.10
N GLN A 19 -39.22 30.99 -24.24
CA GLN A 19 -38.47 31.05 -22.99
C GLN A 19 -39.45 31.25 -21.85
N ALA A 20 -39.81 30.14 -21.20
CA ALA A 20 -40.11 30.07 -19.77
C ALA A 20 -40.27 28.59 -19.36
N LEU A 21 -39.28 27.74 -19.65
CA LEU A 21 -39.06 26.56 -18.83
C LEU A 21 -38.10 27.00 -17.74
N GLY A 22 -38.60 27.06 -16.50
CA GLY A 22 -37.89 27.55 -15.34
C GLY A 22 -36.56 26.83 -15.13
N GLN A 23 -35.47 27.47 -15.55
CA GLN A 23 -34.16 27.14 -15.03
C GLN A 23 -34.15 27.60 -13.57
N LYS A 24 -34.29 26.66 -12.64
CA LYS A 24 -34.07 26.90 -11.22
C LYS A 24 -32.66 27.49 -11.10
N SER A 25 -32.58 28.80 -10.95
CA SER A 25 -31.35 29.52 -10.68
C SER A 25 -30.86 29.01 -9.33
N ILE A 26 -29.89 28.12 -9.35
CA ILE A 26 -29.16 27.73 -8.16
C ILE A 26 -28.34 28.96 -7.81
N ILE A 27 -28.86 29.79 -6.91
CA ILE A 27 -28.13 30.93 -6.38
C ILE A 27 -26.92 30.33 -5.65
N PRO A 28 -25.69 30.51 -6.15
CA PRO A 28 -24.54 29.98 -5.44
C PRO A 28 -24.48 30.64 -4.06
N PRO A 29 -24.11 29.90 -3.01
CA PRO A 29 -23.86 30.52 -1.72
C PRO A 29 -22.86 31.66 -1.91
N SER A 30 -23.02 32.75 -1.14
CA SER A 30 -22.13 33.91 -1.23
C SER A 30 -20.67 33.46 -1.17
N PRO A 31 -19.71 34.14 -1.82
CA PRO A 31 -18.32 33.69 -1.85
C PRO A 31 -17.71 33.32 -0.48
N ASN A 32 -18.17 33.99 0.60
CA ASN A 32 -17.80 33.65 1.98
C ASN A 32 -18.52 32.39 2.52
N ALA A 33 -19.79 32.15 2.17
CA ALA A 33 -20.48 30.90 2.51
C ALA A 33 -19.94 29.71 1.68
N ALA A 34 -19.56 29.95 0.42
CA ALA A 34 -18.91 28.98 -0.46
C ALA A 34 -17.49 28.63 -0.02
N SER A 35 -16.76 29.56 0.61
CA SER A 35 -15.43 29.28 1.19
C SER A 35 -15.52 28.53 2.53
N LEU A 36 -16.57 28.74 3.31
CA LEU A 36 -16.86 27.96 4.53
C LEU A 36 -17.24 26.51 4.22
N GLY A 37 -17.98 26.26 3.13
CA GLY A 37 -18.30 24.90 2.67
C GLY A 37 -17.11 24.07 2.17
N LYS A 38 -15.92 24.67 1.98
CA LYS A 38 -14.71 23.95 1.55
C LYS A 38 -14.02 23.16 2.66
N TYR A 39 -14.27 23.51 3.92
CA TYR A 39 -13.58 22.90 5.06
C TYR A 39 -14.34 21.76 5.72
N GLY A 40 -15.58 21.45 5.29
CA GLY A 40 -16.43 20.38 5.86
C GLY A 40 -16.95 19.39 4.83
N ASP A 41 -16.14 19.05 3.82
CA ASP A 41 -16.46 18.00 2.84
C ASP A 41 -15.20 17.16 2.58
N ILE A 42 -14.76 16.45 3.61
CA ILE A 42 -13.59 15.56 3.48
C ILE A 42 -13.97 14.42 2.52
N PRO A 43 -13.25 14.25 1.40
CA PRO A 43 -13.56 13.19 0.45
C PRO A 43 -13.30 11.83 1.11
N VAL A 44 -14.16 10.87 0.83
CA VAL A 44 -13.97 9.47 1.25
C VAL A 44 -13.53 8.68 0.04
N ASN A 45 -12.44 7.92 0.17
CA ASN A 45 -12.12 6.91 -0.82
C ASN A 45 -13.09 5.74 -0.60
N LEU A 46 -14.25 5.81 -1.24
CA LEU A 46 -15.35 4.86 -1.03
C LEU A 46 -14.92 3.42 -1.29
N SER A 47 -14.00 3.18 -2.22
CA SER A 47 -13.54 1.83 -2.52
C SER A 47 -12.72 1.22 -1.38
N SER A 48 -11.93 1.99 -0.62
CA SER A 48 -11.24 1.50 0.58
C SER A 48 -12.02 1.77 1.87
N GLY A 49 -13.03 2.64 1.80
CA GLY A 49 -13.79 3.14 2.93
C GLY A 49 -13.00 4.06 3.87
N LEU A 50 -11.84 4.60 3.48
CA LEU A 50 -11.05 5.50 4.34
C LEU A 50 -11.30 6.98 4.01
N PRO A 51 -11.36 7.87 5.02
CA PRO A 51 -11.41 9.31 4.79
C PRO A 51 -10.07 9.80 4.22
N SER A 52 -10.11 10.65 3.20
CA SER A 52 -8.94 11.27 2.58
C SER A 52 -8.72 12.67 3.15
N VAL A 53 -8.29 12.73 4.41
CA VAL A 53 -8.02 14.00 5.10
C VAL A 53 -6.74 14.62 4.54
N ASN A 54 -6.84 15.87 4.10
CA ASN A 54 -5.69 16.66 3.63
C ASN A 54 -5.74 18.06 4.23
N ILE A 55 -4.73 18.43 5.01
CA ILE A 55 -4.56 19.76 5.62
C ILE A 55 -3.51 20.52 4.80
N PRO A 56 -3.92 21.46 3.92
CA PRO A 56 -2.97 22.27 3.18
C PRO A 56 -2.27 23.25 4.13
N LEU A 57 -0.95 23.30 4.07
CA LEU A 57 -0.13 24.24 4.85
C LEU A 57 0.27 25.43 3.98
N TYR A 58 1.03 25.18 2.91
CA TYR A 58 1.55 26.24 2.05
C TYR A 58 1.68 25.75 0.59
N THR A 59 1.83 26.67 -0.36
CA THR A 59 2.20 26.33 -1.74
C THR A 59 3.34 27.23 -2.15
N ALA A 60 4.54 26.65 -2.29
CA ALA A 60 5.71 27.37 -2.77
C ALA A 60 5.56 27.61 -4.26
N LYS A 61 5.76 28.87 -4.68
CA LYS A 61 5.61 29.28 -6.07
C LYS A 61 6.95 29.76 -6.60
N GLU A 62 7.44 29.08 -7.63
CA GLU A 62 8.64 29.47 -8.38
C GLU A 62 8.24 29.65 -9.85
N ARG A 63 7.75 30.85 -10.18
CA ARG A 63 7.21 31.20 -11.52
C ARG A 63 6.20 30.17 -12.06
N SER A 64 6.65 29.23 -12.89
CA SER A 64 5.84 28.17 -13.51
C SER A 64 5.61 26.96 -12.59
N ILE A 65 6.42 26.77 -11.56
CA ILE A 65 6.31 25.64 -10.62
C ILE A 65 5.43 26.03 -9.43
N ASN A 66 4.40 25.23 -9.17
CA ASN A 66 3.61 25.27 -7.92
C ASN A 66 3.90 24.01 -7.12
N TRP A 67 4.49 24.16 -5.95
CA TRP A 67 4.87 23.06 -5.08
C TRP A 67 4.03 23.06 -3.79
N PRO A 68 3.01 22.20 -3.67
CA PRO A 68 2.15 22.16 -2.50
C PRO A 68 2.85 21.50 -1.31
N ILE A 69 2.59 22.02 -0.12
CA ILE A 69 3.00 21.47 1.17
C ILE A 69 1.74 21.22 1.98
N SER A 70 1.53 19.98 2.40
CA SER A 70 0.32 19.56 3.10
C SER A 70 0.58 18.40 4.04
N LEU A 71 -0.38 18.11 4.92
CA LEU A 71 -0.43 16.88 5.69
C LEU A 71 -1.57 16.02 5.18
N SER A 72 -1.33 14.73 5.05
CA SER A 72 -2.38 13.74 4.80
C SER A 72 -2.51 12.79 5.98
N TYR A 73 -3.74 12.41 6.31
CA TYR A 73 -4.00 11.36 7.29
C TYR A 73 -4.34 10.05 6.57
N ASN A 74 -3.54 9.02 6.79
CA ASN A 74 -3.73 7.68 6.26
C ASN A 74 -3.60 6.70 7.42
N TYR A 75 -4.74 6.30 7.99
CA TYR A 75 -4.76 5.38 9.13
C TYR A 75 -5.83 4.30 8.90
N SER A 76 -5.38 3.05 8.84
CA SER A 76 -6.24 1.89 8.59
C SER A 76 -6.48 1.05 9.84
N GLY A 77 -5.92 1.44 10.98
CA GLY A 77 -5.98 0.72 12.25
C GLY A 77 -4.63 0.67 12.96
N PHE A 78 -4.63 0.37 14.25
CA PHE A 78 -3.42 0.36 15.06
C PHE A 78 -2.57 -0.88 14.77
N LYS A 79 -1.32 -0.66 14.39
CA LYS A 79 -0.30 -1.70 14.28
C LYS A 79 0.83 -1.36 15.26
N PRO A 80 1.11 -2.21 16.26
CA PRO A 80 2.12 -1.89 17.28
C PRO A 80 3.52 -1.65 16.69
N ALA A 81 3.92 -2.48 15.72
CA ALA A 81 5.22 -2.41 15.07
C ALA A 81 5.31 -1.36 13.95
N GLU A 82 4.23 -0.62 13.67
CA GLU A 82 4.25 0.45 12.68
C GLU A 82 4.93 1.70 13.25
N GLU A 83 5.99 2.12 12.56
CA GLU A 83 6.75 3.31 12.90
C GLU A 83 5.93 4.58 12.66
N VAL A 84 6.19 5.58 13.50
CA VAL A 84 5.44 6.84 13.48
C VAL A 84 6.22 7.90 12.72
N SER A 85 5.58 8.52 11.74
CA SER A 85 6.18 9.63 11.00
C SER A 85 6.46 10.84 11.91
N ILE A 86 7.32 11.75 11.44
CA ILE A 86 7.56 13.02 12.14
C ILE A 86 6.29 13.87 12.32
N ALA A 87 5.26 13.68 11.50
CA ALA A 87 3.99 14.39 11.62
C ALA A 87 3.04 13.75 12.64
N GLY A 88 3.43 12.61 13.25
CA GLY A 88 2.62 11.85 14.18
C GLY A 88 1.94 10.64 13.54
N ARG A 89 1.37 9.78 14.38
CA ARG A 89 0.80 8.50 13.98
C ARG A 89 -0.37 8.70 13.01
N GLY A 90 -0.32 7.98 11.89
CA GLY A 90 -1.30 8.11 10.80
C GLY A 90 -1.18 9.37 9.96
N TRP A 91 -0.35 10.36 10.35
CA TRP A 91 -0.10 11.56 9.56
C TRP A 91 1.14 11.41 8.69
N SER A 92 1.17 12.06 7.54
CA SER A 92 2.33 12.13 6.66
C SER A 92 2.49 13.55 6.13
N LEU A 93 3.74 14.05 6.13
CA LEU A 93 4.09 15.35 5.57
C LEU A 93 4.38 15.22 4.07
N ASN A 94 3.51 15.81 3.26
CA ASN A 94 3.66 15.91 1.81
C ASN A 94 4.38 17.21 1.49
N ALA A 95 5.71 17.22 1.59
CA ALA A 95 6.54 18.39 1.33
C ALA A 95 7.72 18.11 0.40
N GLY A 96 8.30 16.91 0.47
CA GLY A 96 9.36 16.47 -0.41
C GLY A 96 8.83 15.63 -1.58
N GLY A 97 9.70 14.79 -2.10
CA GLY A 97 9.34 13.73 -3.03
C GLY A 97 10.23 12.53 -2.77
N VAL A 98 9.72 11.33 -2.99
CA VAL A 98 10.49 10.11 -2.73
C VAL A 98 10.17 9.05 -3.77
N ILE A 99 11.18 8.28 -4.13
CA ILE A 99 11.03 6.98 -4.76
C ILE A 99 11.39 5.94 -3.71
N THR A 100 10.46 5.06 -3.35
CA THR A 100 10.70 3.94 -2.43
C THR A 100 10.65 2.62 -3.17
N ARG A 101 11.24 1.58 -2.57
CA ARG A 101 11.28 0.24 -3.14
C ARG A 101 10.69 -0.78 -2.16
N VAL A 102 9.95 -1.74 -2.74
CA VAL A 102 9.65 -3.03 -2.11
C VAL A 102 10.40 -4.11 -2.87
N ILE A 103 11.38 -4.72 -2.18
CA ILE A 103 12.15 -5.83 -2.74
C ILE A 103 11.24 -7.04 -2.88
N ARG A 104 11.24 -7.65 -4.06
CA ARG A 104 10.49 -8.89 -4.35
C ARG A 104 11.51 -9.96 -4.72
N GLY A 105 11.32 -11.17 -4.20
CA GLY A 105 12.36 -12.19 -4.29
C GLY A 105 13.36 -12.05 -3.14
N SER A 106 14.63 -12.30 -3.43
CA SER A 106 15.68 -12.44 -2.41
C SER A 106 16.71 -11.32 -2.43
N TRP A 107 16.83 -10.60 -3.55
CA TRP A 107 17.88 -9.62 -3.76
C TRP A 107 17.34 -8.35 -4.45
N PRO A 108 17.89 -7.17 -4.12
CA PRO A 108 17.66 -5.95 -4.90
C PRO A 108 17.91 -6.18 -6.39
N ASP A 109 17.08 -5.63 -7.27
CA ASP A 109 17.16 -5.79 -8.73
C ASP A 109 18.59 -5.60 -9.28
N GLU A 110 19.32 -4.62 -8.78
CA GLU A 110 20.68 -4.27 -9.18
C GLU A 110 21.80 -5.09 -8.52
N LYS A 111 21.48 -5.99 -7.59
CA LYS A 111 22.50 -6.74 -6.86
C LYS A 111 23.26 -7.65 -7.81
N ARG A 112 24.58 -7.48 -7.90
CA ARG A 112 25.45 -8.39 -8.66
C ARG A 112 26.18 -9.35 -7.71
N LEU A 113 25.96 -10.66 -7.88
CA LEU A 113 26.72 -11.69 -7.16
C LEU A 113 27.95 -12.11 -7.99
N ASN A 114 29.06 -12.45 -7.31
CA ASN A 114 30.30 -12.91 -7.93
C ASN A 114 30.45 -14.44 -7.79
N GLY A 115 30.74 -15.15 -8.88
CA GLY A 115 31.12 -16.57 -8.91
C GLY A 115 30.43 -17.37 -10.04
N PRO A 116 31.02 -18.46 -10.55
CA PRO A 116 30.37 -19.31 -11.55
C PRO A 116 29.05 -19.89 -11.02
N GLY A 117 27.93 -19.63 -11.69
CA GLY A 117 26.62 -20.14 -11.30
C GLY A 117 25.86 -19.29 -10.26
N HIS A 118 26.41 -18.18 -9.79
CA HIS A 118 25.70 -17.22 -8.94
C HIS A 118 25.16 -16.06 -9.79
N GLU A 119 23.86 -16.09 -10.09
CA GLU A 119 23.17 -14.95 -10.69
C GLU A 119 22.58 -14.07 -9.59
N GLY A 120 22.65 -12.75 -9.76
CA GLY A 120 22.23 -11.79 -8.74
C GLY A 120 20.75 -11.42 -8.77
N GLY A 121 20.45 -10.20 -8.38
CA GLY A 121 19.13 -9.60 -8.46
C GLY A 121 18.56 -9.60 -9.87
N TYR A 122 17.29 -9.19 -10.00
CA TYR A 122 16.56 -9.29 -11.25
C TYR A 122 17.36 -8.80 -12.45
N LEU A 123 18.04 -7.63 -12.42
CA LEU A 123 18.81 -7.11 -13.57
C LEU A 123 19.95 -8.03 -14.06
N TYR A 124 20.45 -8.93 -13.22
CA TYR A 124 21.53 -9.87 -13.53
C TYR A 124 21.10 -11.33 -13.65
N SER A 125 19.81 -11.60 -13.42
CA SER A 125 19.23 -12.94 -13.41
C SER A 125 18.94 -13.48 -14.82
N GLY A 126 19.45 -14.66 -15.15
CA GLY A 126 19.19 -15.43 -16.37
C GLY A 126 17.83 -16.12 -16.35
N VAL A 127 17.22 -16.32 -15.17
CA VAL A 127 15.87 -16.92 -15.05
C VAL A 127 14.72 -15.95 -15.38
N LYS A 128 15.03 -14.68 -15.71
CA LYS A 128 14.05 -13.67 -16.15
C LYS A 128 13.22 -14.06 -17.37
N ALA A 129 13.69 -15.02 -18.18
CA ALA A 129 13.06 -15.44 -19.43
C ALA A 129 12.48 -16.86 -19.37
N MET A 130 12.37 -17.48 -18.18
CA MET A 130 11.82 -18.83 -18.10
C MET A 130 10.30 -18.82 -18.35
N GLU A 131 9.88 -19.43 -19.47
CA GLU A 131 8.48 -19.67 -19.80
C GLU A 131 8.19 -21.18 -19.71
N VAL A 132 7.06 -21.56 -19.11
CA VAL A 132 6.63 -22.96 -19.01
C VAL A 132 5.93 -23.35 -20.30
N VAL A 133 6.45 -24.34 -21.02
CA VAL A 133 5.97 -24.69 -22.37
C VAL A 133 5.10 -25.95 -22.42
N ASP A 134 5.12 -26.82 -21.40
CA ASP A 134 4.28 -28.03 -21.43
C ASP A 134 3.82 -28.47 -20.03
N THR A 135 2.51 -28.41 -19.82
CA THR A 135 1.82 -28.85 -18.59
C THR A 135 1.67 -30.37 -18.49
N ALA A 136 1.84 -31.14 -19.57
CA ALA A 136 1.59 -32.59 -19.59
C ALA A 136 2.84 -33.43 -19.28
N SER A 137 4.03 -32.96 -19.65
CA SER A 137 5.30 -33.69 -19.47
C SER A 137 6.13 -33.23 -18.27
N GLY A 138 5.82 -32.07 -17.68
CA GLY A 138 6.66 -31.45 -16.65
C GLY A 138 8.04 -31.02 -17.17
N ALA A 139 8.24 -30.97 -18.50
CA ALA A 139 9.50 -30.59 -19.11
C ALA A 139 9.64 -29.07 -19.21
N TRP A 140 10.76 -28.54 -18.70
CA TRP A 140 11.14 -27.13 -18.80
C TRP A 140 11.63 -26.82 -20.22
N LYS A 141 11.19 -25.71 -20.80
CA LYS A 141 11.77 -25.20 -22.05
C LYS A 141 12.14 -23.74 -21.89
N CYS A 142 13.39 -23.51 -21.54
CA CYS A 142 13.98 -22.18 -21.59
C CYS A 142 14.29 -21.77 -23.02
N THR A 143 13.98 -20.53 -23.37
CA THR A 143 14.22 -19.99 -24.72
C THR A 143 15.65 -19.48 -24.91
N SER A 144 16.41 -19.22 -23.83
CA SER A 144 17.84 -18.85 -23.87
C SER A 144 18.50 -18.88 -22.47
N ASN A 145 19.75 -19.37 -22.38
CA ASN A 145 20.65 -19.28 -21.21
C ASN A 145 20.05 -19.63 -19.83
N CYS A 146 19.55 -20.86 -19.65
CA CYS A 146 19.06 -21.30 -18.34
C CYS A 146 20.13 -21.99 -17.49
N PRO A 147 20.13 -21.75 -16.17
CA PRO A 147 20.91 -22.55 -15.25
C PRO A 147 20.35 -24.00 -15.22
N PRO A 148 21.21 -25.03 -15.19
CA PRO A 148 20.78 -26.42 -15.07
C PRO A 148 19.92 -26.64 -13.80
N PRO A 149 18.93 -27.56 -13.79
CA PRO A 149 18.08 -27.82 -12.62
C PRO A 149 18.84 -28.11 -11.32
N ALA A 150 20.05 -28.68 -11.42
CA ALA A 150 20.95 -28.94 -10.30
C ALA A 150 21.42 -27.68 -9.53
N TYR A 151 21.29 -26.48 -10.12
CA TYR A 151 21.67 -25.23 -9.47
C TYR A 151 20.62 -24.70 -8.50
N PHE A 152 19.34 -25.09 -8.64
CA PHE A 152 18.30 -24.75 -7.67
C PHE A 152 18.42 -25.52 -6.35
N SER A 153 19.12 -26.67 -6.36
CA SER A 153 19.37 -27.49 -5.17
C SER A 153 20.61 -27.11 -4.36
N ALA A 154 21.43 -26.16 -4.85
CA ALA A 154 22.75 -25.86 -4.28
C ALA A 154 22.81 -24.57 -3.42
N GLY A 155 21.66 -24.01 -3.03
CA GLY A 155 21.61 -22.73 -2.30
C GLY A 155 21.93 -21.50 -3.17
N ASN A 156 21.94 -21.66 -4.50
CA ASN A 156 22.07 -20.55 -5.43
C ASN A 156 20.72 -19.87 -5.61
N VAL A 157 20.60 -18.65 -5.09
CA VAL A 157 19.33 -17.92 -5.05
C VAL A 157 19.24 -17.01 -6.27
N TYR A 158 18.54 -17.49 -7.31
CA TYR A 158 18.17 -16.70 -8.46
C TYR A 158 17.04 -15.74 -8.10
N ASP A 159 17.19 -14.44 -8.37
CA ASP A 159 16.06 -13.52 -8.27
C ASP A 159 15.29 -13.45 -9.59
N GLY A 160 14.17 -14.16 -9.64
CA GLY A 160 13.26 -14.14 -10.78
C GLY A 160 12.21 -13.04 -10.72
N GLN A 161 12.12 -12.23 -9.66
CA GLN A 161 11.03 -11.29 -9.46
C GLN A 161 11.54 -9.84 -9.55
N PRO A 162 10.95 -8.98 -10.40
CA PRO A 162 11.35 -7.58 -10.40
C PRO A 162 10.84 -6.90 -9.13
N ASP A 163 11.68 -6.06 -8.54
CA ASP A 163 11.30 -5.17 -7.44
C ASP A 163 10.19 -4.20 -7.86
N MET A 164 9.39 -3.77 -6.90
CA MET A 164 8.36 -2.75 -7.12
C MET A 164 8.81 -1.41 -6.55
N PHE A 165 8.95 -0.41 -7.41
CA PHE A 165 9.27 0.96 -7.05
C PHE A 165 8.00 1.79 -6.98
N TYR A 166 7.85 2.60 -5.95
CA TYR A 166 6.77 3.56 -5.77
C TYR A 166 7.35 4.95 -5.78
N PHE A 167 6.67 5.91 -6.40
CA PHE A 167 7.07 7.31 -6.36
C PHE A 167 5.89 8.19 -5.95
N SER A 168 6.19 9.24 -5.20
CA SER A 168 5.25 10.31 -4.88
C SER A 168 6.00 11.61 -4.72
N PHE A 169 5.64 12.63 -5.50
CA PHE A 169 6.25 13.94 -5.48
C PHE A 169 5.30 14.98 -6.09
N GLY A 170 5.13 16.13 -5.43
CA GLY A 170 4.17 17.15 -5.85
C GLY A 170 2.76 16.56 -6.02
N SER A 171 2.23 16.59 -7.24
CA SER A 171 0.94 15.97 -7.60
C SER A 171 1.06 14.69 -8.43
N ILE A 172 2.28 14.12 -8.53
CA ILE A 172 2.58 12.95 -9.34
C ILE A 172 2.92 11.78 -8.41
N SER A 173 2.17 10.69 -8.52
CA SER A 173 2.43 9.46 -7.79
C SER A 173 2.15 8.24 -8.67
N GLY A 174 2.82 7.14 -8.40
CA GLY A 174 2.64 5.90 -9.14
C GLY A 174 3.63 4.82 -8.73
N LYS A 175 3.67 3.75 -9.52
CA LYS A 175 4.61 2.63 -9.32
C LYS A 175 5.18 2.16 -10.65
N PHE A 176 6.37 1.56 -10.61
CA PHE A 176 7.05 0.97 -11.77
C PHE A 176 7.93 -0.20 -11.34
N PHE A 177 8.39 -1.00 -12.29
CA PHE A 177 9.30 -2.13 -12.08
C PHE A 177 10.21 -2.29 -13.29
N PHE A 178 11.29 -3.07 -13.20
CA PHE A 178 12.14 -3.34 -14.35
C PHE A 178 11.56 -4.43 -15.28
N GLY A 179 11.52 -4.15 -16.58
CA GLY A 179 11.21 -5.16 -17.58
C GLY A 179 12.35 -6.15 -17.83
N ILE A 180 12.10 -7.19 -18.62
CA ILE A 180 13.11 -8.15 -19.08
C ILE A 180 14.27 -7.47 -19.82
N ASP A 181 13.99 -6.33 -20.46
CA ASP A 181 14.95 -5.50 -21.17
C ASP A 181 15.80 -4.61 -20.24
N GLY A 182 15.59 -4.70 -18.92
CA GLY A 182 16.27 -3.89 -17.92
C GLY A 182 15.79 -2.44 -17.89
N SER A 183 14.71 -2.08 -18.58
CA SER A 183 14.17 -0.72 -18.57
C SER A 183 12.98 -0.56 -17.61
N PRO A 184 12.82 0.60 -16.94
CA PRO A 184 11.67 0.86 -16.08
C PRO A 184 10.33 0.83 -16.85
N LYS A 185 9.33 0.12 -16.31
CA LYS A 185 7.96 0.00 -16.85
C LYS A 185 6.96 0.55 -15.84
N ILE A 186 6.36 1.70 -16.18
CA ILE A 186 5.38 2.39 -15.34
C ILE A 186 4.01 1.69 -15.34
N VAL A 187 3.40 1.53 -14.16
CA VAL A 187 2.04 1.04 -13.97
C VAL A 187 1.08 2.23 -13.89
N SER A 188 0.94 2.94 -15.01
CA SER A 188 0.06 4.12 -15.11
C SER A 188 -0.16 4.51 -16.57
N ASP A 189 -1.18 5.32 -16.85
CA ASP A 189 -1.38 5.97 -18.14
C ASP A 189 -0.40 7.13 -18.38
N GLN A 190 0.17 7.65 -17.29
CA GLN A 190 1.13 8.75 -17.27
C GLN A 190 2.31 8.48 -18.22
N LYS A 191 2.62 9.48 -19.04
CA LYS A 191 3.74 9.45 -19.99
C LYS A 191 4.98 10.08 -19.33
N LEU A 192 5.55 9.38 -18.37
CA LEU A 192 6.78 9.78 -17.69
C LEU A 192 7.97 9.06 -18.32
N LYS A 193 9.08 9.78 -18.51
CA LYS A 193 10.39 9.17 -18.82
C LYS A 193 11.13 8.95 -17.50
N ILE A 194 11.52 7.72 -17.21
CA ILE A 194 12.24 7.34 -15.99
C ILE A 194 13.63 6.85 -16.39
N GLU A 195 14.65 7.50 -15.82
CA GLU A 195 16.06 7.20 -16.02
C GLU A 195 16.73 6.96 -14.67
N TYR A 196 17.79 6.17 -14.65
CA TYR A 196 18.52 5.83 -13.44
C TYR A 196 20.02 5.74 -13.70
N THR A 197 20.81 5.99 -12.66
CA THR A 197 22.27 5.79 -12.70
C THR A 197 22.65 4.60 -11.85
N LEU A 198 23.29 3.62 -12.47
CA LEU A 198 23.87 2.46 -11.82
C LEU A 198 25.37 2.66 -11.64
N VAL A 199 25.88 2.51 -10.41
CA VAL A 199 27.32 2.51 -10.11
C VAL A 199 27.77 1.07 -9.88
N LYS A 200 28.88 0.66 -10.52
CA LYS A 200 29.37 -0.72 -10.55
C LYS A 200 30.63 -0.99 -9.71
N GLU A 201 31.05 -0.03 -8.89
CA GLU A 201 32.36 -0.06 -8.21
C GLU A 201 32.26 -0.23 -6.69
N LYS A 202 33.30 -0.85 -6.11
CA LYS A 202 33.51 -0.94 -4.65
C LYS A 202 33.85 0.43 -4.10
N TYR A 203 32.89 1.06 -3.42
CA TYR A 203 33.11 2.33 -2.75
C TYR A 203 33.24 2.14 -1.23
N ALA A 204 34.24 2.78 -0.62
CA ALA A 204 34.52 2.69 0.81
C ALA A 204 33.65 3.62 1.68
N GLY A 205 33.00 4.63 1.10
CA GLY A 205 32.16 5.60 1.84
C GLY A 205 30.65 5.32 1.81
N LEU A 206 30.21 4.40 0.95
CA LEU A 206 28.97 3.65 1.14
C LEU A 206 29.42 2.51 2.02
N PHE A 207 28.90 2.40 3.24
CA PHE A 207 29.24 1.33 4.18
C PHE A 207 28.71 -0.03 3.67
N ILE A 208 29.24 -0.48 2.54
CA ILE A 208 28.96 -1.73 1.85
C ILE A 208 30.27 -2.52 1.97
N GLU A 209 30.56 -2.98 3.18
CA GLU A 209 31.67 -3.91 3.37
C GLU A 209 31.27 -5.28 2.80
N ASN A 210 32.21 -5.91 2.10
CA ASN A 210 32.12 -7.23 1.45
C ASN A 210 31.39 -7.32 0.09
N GLY A 211 31.99 -6.68 -0.93
CA GLY A 211 32.38 -7.42 -2.13
C GLY A 211 31.36 -7.70 -3.24
N MET A 212 30.20 -7.02 -3.27
CA MET A 212 29.19 -7.11 -4.34
C MET A 212 28.41 -5.79 -4.44
N THR A 213 28.65 -4.97 -5.49
CA THR A 213 28.71 -3.50 -5.33
C THR A 213 27.82 -2.66 -6.24
N ASP A 214 26.97 -3.28 -7.07
CA ASP A 214 26.11 -2.53 -7.99
C ASP A 214 24.93 -1.88 -7.25
N ASN A 215 24.81 -0.56 -7.33
CA ASN A 215 23.80 0.22 -6.63
C ASN A 215 23.19 1.27 -7.54
N ILE A 216 21.87 1.42 -7.47
CA ILE A 216 21.18 2.56 -8.09
C ILE A 216 21.31 3.76 -7.16
N ILE A 217 21.97 4.82 -7.61
CA ILE A 217 22.29 5.98 -6.75
C ILE A 217 21.37 7.19 -6.98
N ASN A 218 20.79 7.29 -8.17
CA ASN A 218 19.85 8.35 -8.51
C ASN A 218 18.83 7.91 -9.55
N TRP A 219 17.73 8.66 -9.56
CA TRP A 219 16.67 8.57 -10.53
C TRP A 219 16.36 9.95 -11.09
N THR A 220 16.02 10.00 -12.37
CA THR A 220 15.51 11.20 -13.04
C THR A 220 14.16 10.88 -13.67
N ILE A 221 13.14 11.61 -13.27
CA ILE A 221 11.80 11.51 -13.86
C ILE A 221 11.53 12.80 -14.65
N THR A 222 11.20 12.65 -15.94
CA THR A 222 10.79 13.78 -16.79
C THR A 222 9.30 13.69 -17.07
N ALA A 223 8.57 14.74 -16.70
CA ALA A 223 7.14 14.87 -16.97
C ALA A 223 6.87 15.36 -18.41
N THR A 224 5.62 15.25 -18.86
CA THR A 224 5.22 15.59 -20.24
C THR A 224 5.37 17.05 -20.60
N ASP A 225 5.36 17.93 -19.59
CA ASP A 225 5.61 19.37 -19.74
C ASP A 225 7.10 19.72 -19.84
N GLY A 226 7.99 18.73 -19.70
CA GLY A 226 9.44 18.91 -19.70
C GLY A 226 10.04 19.22 -18.33
N THR A 227 9.23 19.26 -17.26
CA THR A 227 9.74 19.42 -15.89
C THR A 227 10.51 18.18 -15.47
N ILE A 228 11.71 18.37 -14.93
CA ILE A 228 12.64 17.31 -14.52
C ILE A 228 12.69 17.24 -13.00
N TYR A 229 12.54 16.03 -12.46
CA TYR A 229 12.60 15.71 -11.03
C TYR A 229 13.78 14.78 -10.79
N LYS A 230 14.67 15.15 -9.86
CA LYS A 230 15.90 14.38 -9.59
C LYS A 230 15.95 13.89 -8.14
N PHE A 231 16.21 12.59 -7.98
CA PHE A 231 16.18 11.89 -6.69
C PHE A 231 17.53 11.25 -6.37
N GLY A 232 17.86 11.10 -5.10
CA GLY A 232 19.10 10.48 -4.64
C GLY A 232 20.29 11.44 -4.69
N PHE A 233 21.44 10.98 -5.18
CA PHE A 233 22.67 11.78 -5.22
C PHE A 233 23.45 11.57 -6.52
N THR A 234 24.18 12.61 -6.94
CA THR A 234 24.82 12.68 -8.26
C THR A 234 26.26 12.22 -8.28
N ASP A 235 26.94 12.22 -7.13
CA ASP A 235 28.36 11.89 -7.03
C ASP A 235 28.57 10.97 -5.82
N ILE A 236 29.25 9.87 -6.06
CA ILE A 236 29.64 8.91 -5.02
C ILE A 236 30.54 9.53 -3.95
N ASN A 237 31.23 10.63 -4.26
CA ASN A 237 32.05 11.38 -3.32
C ASN A 237 31.27 12.41 -2.50
N SER A 238 29.99 12.64 -2.82
CA SER A 238 29.10 13.46 -2.01
C SER A 238 28.48 12.63 -0.88
N ALA A 239 28.25 13.24 0.27
CA ALA A 239 27.52 12.59 1.34
C ALA A 239 26.15 12.11 0.82
N ALA A 240 25.81 10.83 1.05
CA ALA A 240 24.57 10.18 0.62
C ALA A 240 23.37 10.64 1.48
N LEU A 241 23.13 11.95 1.51
CA LEU A 241 22.16 12.61 2.39
C LEU A 241 20.73 12.52 1.88
N ASN A 242 20.49 11.97 0.69
CA ASN A 242 19.17 11.93 0.05
C ASN A 242 18.69 10.49 -0.19
N VAL A 243 19.20 9.53 0.58
CA VAL A 243 18.81 8.12 0.48
C VAL A 243 18.60 7.51 1.86
N GLU A 244 17.78 6.48 1.91
CA GLU A 244 17.56 5.67 3.11
C GLU A 244 18.00 4.24 2.88
N TYR A 245 18.64 3.66 3.89
CA TYR A 245 19.14 2.30 3.88
C TYR A 245 18.27 1.40 4.74
N THR A 246 18.06 0.17 4.28
CA THR A 246 17.54 -0.93 5.08
C THR A 246 18.63 -1.93 5.38
N TYR A 247 18.59 -2.52 6.58
CA TYR A 247 19.49 -3.57 7.04
C TYR A 247 18.75 -4.91 7.16
N PRO A 248 19.26 -6.00 6.55
CA PRO A 248 18.86 -7.35 6.87
C PRO A 248 19.32 -7.72 8.30
N ASN A 249 18.52 -8.50 9.03
CA ASN A 249 18.83 -8.90 10.42
C ASN A 249 19.49 -10.28 10.53
N ASP A 250 20.32 -10.65 9.56
CA ASP A 250 21.15 -11.85 9.58
C ASP A 250 22.53 -11.61 10.23
N GLY A 251 22.76 -10.40 10.79
CA GLY A 251 24.07 -9.98 11.28
C GLY A 251 25.00 -9.50 10.17
N SER A 252 24.54 -9.42 8.91
CA SER A 252 25.29 -8.80 7.83
C SER A 252 25.39 -7.28 8.03
N THR A 253 26.49 -6.71 7.55
CA THR A 253 26.67 -5.26 7.44
C THR A 253 26.09 -4.70 6.13
N GLU A 254 25.36 -5.53 5.38
CA GLU A 254 24.87 -5.17 4.05
C GLU A 254 23.75 -4.14 4.17
N ARG A 255 23.88 -3.06 3.39
CA ARG A 255 22.92 -1.97 3.34
C ARG A 255 22.31 -1.89 1.96
N VAL A 256 21.00 -1.89 1.91
CA VAL A 256 20.27 -1.73 0.66
C VAL A 256 19.60 -0.36 0.64
N ILE A 257 19.84 0.43 -0.41
CA ILE A 257 19.11 1.69 -0.59
C ILE A 257 17.65 1.37 -0.91
N ASN A 258 16.72 1.79 -0.06
CA ASN A 258 15.28 1.53 -0.27
C ASN A 258 14.46 2.79 -0.49
N ALA A 259 15.06 3.98 -0.31
CA ALA A 259 14.43 5.24 -0.70
C ALA A 259 15.43 6.22 -1.31
N TRP A 260 14.99 6.96 -2.32
CA TRP A 260 15.69 8.08 -2.93
C TRP A 260 14.83 9.32 -2.84
N HIS A 261 15.29 10.31 -2.10
CA HIS A 261 14.59 11.57 -1.86
C HIS A 261 14.88 12.58 -2.97
N LEU A 262 13.86 13.35 -3.36
CA LEU A 262 13.90 14.41 -4.36
C LEU A 262 14.80 15.53 -3.85
N TYR A 263 15.85 15.89 -4.59
CA TYR A 263 16.78 16.96 -4.21
C TYR A 263 16.69 18.20 -5.12
N GLU A 264 16.18 18.06 -6.34
CA GLU A 264 16.06 19.17 -7.30
C GLU A 264 14.85 18.96 -8.23
N VAL A 265 14.09 20.03 -8.42
CA VAL A 265 13.09 20.17 -9.49
C VAL A 265 13.57 21.25 -10.45
N VAL A 266 13.54 20.97 -11.75
CA VAL A 266 13.93 21.91 -12.81
C VAL A 266 12.79 22.06 -13.81
N ALA A 267 12.21 23.25 -13.91
CA ALA A 267 11.23 23.56 -14.95
C ALA A 267 11.88 23.56 -16.34
N ASN A 268 11.07 23.35 -17.38
CA ASN A 268 11.53 23.49 -18.77
C ASN A 268 12.08 24.89 -19.11
N THR A 269 11.66 25.91 -18.35
CA THR A 269 12.09 27.31 -18.43
C THR A 269 13.37 27.61 -17.63
N GLY A 270 13.89 26.63 -16.88
CA GLY A 270 15.18 26.71 -16.17
C GLY A 270 15.09 27.07 -14.68
N GLU A 271 13.90 27.40 -14.16
CA GLU A 271 13.68 27.62 -12.74
C GLU A 271 13.94 26.35 -11.92
N LYS A 272 14.38 26.55 -10.68
CA LYS A 272 14.78 25.47 -9.80
C LYS A 272 14.17 25.60 -8.42
N ILE A 273 13.82 24.45 -7.84
CA ILE A 273 13.55 24.30 -6.43
C ILE A 273 14.49 23.23 -5.88
N ILE A 274 15.20 23.55 -4.81
CA ILE A 274 16.19 22.68 -4.17
C ILE A 274 15.66 22.18 -2.84
N PHE A 275 15.89 20.91 -2.56
CA PHE A 275 15.48 20.23 -1.34
C PHE A 275 16.73 19.75 -0.61
N GLN A 276 16.83 20.06 0.68
CA GLN A 276 17.97 19.70 1.52
C GLN A 276 17.49 18.82 2.66
N TYR A 277 18.15 17.68 2.82
CA TYR A 277 17.84 16.70 3.85
C TYR A 277 19.01 16.56 4.81
N ALA A 278 18.73 16.01 5.98
CA ALA A 278 19.74 15.55 6.91
C ALA A 278 19.46 14.08 7.24
N ASN A 279 20.44 13.23 6.93
CA ASN A 279 20.47 11.86 7.42
C ASN A 279 21.09 11.89 8.82
N ASP A 280 20.31 11.54 9.83
CA ASP A 280 20.79 11.48 11.21
C ASP A 280 21.19 10.07 11.63
N PHE A 281 21.11 9.10 10.71
CA PHE A 281 21.31 7.67 10.92
C PHE A 281 20.54 7.10 12.11
N ILE A 282 19.46 7.76 12.54
CA ILE A 282 18.55 7.19 13.52
C ILE A 282 17.88 6.02 12.83
N THR A 283 18.13 4.83 13.37
CA THR A 283 17.52 3.61 12.85
C THR A 283 16.17 3.40 13.53
N SER A 284 15.10 3.49 12.76
CA SER A 284 13.81 2.93 13.15
C SER A 284 13.78 1.43 12.84
N GLY A 285 13.08 0.66 13.66
CA GLY A 285 13.15 -0.79 13.66
C GLY A 285 11.76 -1.41 13.66
N THR A 286 11.45 -2.21 12.65
CA THR A 286 10.20 -2.98 12.59
C THR A 286 10.50 -4.46 12.82
N LYS A 287 9.65 -5.14 13.60
CA LYS A 287 9.70 -6.59 13.84
C LYS A 287 8.42 -7.15 13.31
N SER A 288 8.54 -7.98 12.28
CA SER A 288 7.46 -8.87 11.89
C SER A 288 7.87 -10.29 12.27
N VAL A 289 6.92 -11.06 12.81
CA VAL A 289 7.06 -12.52 12.75
C VAL A 289 7.00 -12.84 11.25
N SER A 290 7.91 -13.66 10.74
CA SER A 290 7.99 -13.90 9.29
C SER A 290 7.53 -15.29 8.92
N LYS A 291 7.95 -16.31 9.68
CA LYS A 291 7.56 -17.71 9.47
C LYS A 291 7.56 -18.43 10.82
N TYR A 292 6.46 -19.08 11.16
CA TYR A 292 6.41 -20.11 12.19
C TYR A 292 6.19 -21.46 11.50
N ARG A 293 7.17 -22.35 11.63
CA ARG A 293 7.14 -23.69 11.02
C ARG A 293 6.97 -24.72 12.13
N GLU A 294 5.92 -25.52 12.01
CA GLU A 294 5.74 -26.73 12.80
C GLU A 294 5.89 -27.93 11.86
N THR A 295 6.95 -28.71 12.06
CA THR A 295 7.14 -29.98 11.35
C THR A 295 6.77 -31.11 12.30
N LYS A 296 5.73 -31.88 11.95
CA LYS A 296 5.34 -33.07 12.71
C LYS A 296 5.56 -34.30 11.85
N THR A 297 6.62 -35.04 12.17
CA THR A 297 6.91 -36.33 11.52
C THR A 297 6.14 -37.41 12.26
N VAL A 298 5.25 -38.12 11.56
CA VAL A 298 4.51 -39.26 12.12
C VAL A 298 5.05 -40.54 11.51
N THR A 299 5.78 -41.31 12.32
CA THR A 299 6.24 -42.66 11.97
C THR A 299 5.21 -43.68 12.43
N GLN A 300 4.61 -44.42 11.47
CA GLN A 300 3.80 -45.58 11.80
C GLN A 300 4.68 -46.84 11.75
N SER A 301 5.10 -47.33 12.92
CA SER A 301 5.80 -48.62 13.04
C SER A 301 4.79 -49.72 13.35
N GLY A 302 4.32 -50.44 12.32
CA GLY A 302 3.50 -51.64 12.49
C GLY A 302 2.19 -51.44 13.27
N ILE A 303 1.52 -52.56 13.60
CA ILE A 303 0.24 -52.58 14.29
C ILE A 303 0.46 -52.13 15.75
N GLY A 304 0.18 -50.85 16.04
CA GLY A 304 -0.09 -50.38 17.40
C GLY A 304 0.81 -49.27 17.97
N GLY A 305 1.79 -48.75 17.22
CA GLY A 305 2.66 -47.67 17.70
C GLY A 305 2.73 -46.48 16.75
N ILE A 306 2.13 -45.34 17.14
CA ILE A 306 2.40 -44.03 16.54
C ILE A 306 3.46 -43.36 17.42
N SER A 307 4.67 -43.17 16.90
CA SER A 307 5.66 -42.28 17.52
C SER A 307 5.78 -41.02 16.65
N GLY A 308 5.61 -39.85 17.28
CA GLY A 308 5.72 -38.56 16.62
C GLY A 308 6.76 -37.69 17.31
N GLY A 309 7.73 -37.19 16.54
CA GLY A 309 8.61 -36.10 16.96
C GLY A 309 8.18 -34.82 16.27
N GLY A 310 8.00 -33.74 17.05
CA GLY A 310 7.70 -32.40 16.53
C GLY A 310 8.90 -31.49 16.70
N ALA A 311 9.28 -30.77 15.64
CA ALA A 311 10.23 -29.67 15.72
C ALA A 311 9.51 -28.37 15.31
N SER A 312 9.52 -27.39 16.20
CA SER A 312 8.94 -26.06 15.98
C SER A 312 10.05 -25.02 15.90
N ALA A 313 10.03 -24.20 14.85
CA ALA A 313 10.96 -23.08 14.68
C ALA A 313 10.16 -21.80 14.40
N VAL A 314 10.42 -20.75 15.19
CA VAL A 314 9.92 -19.38 14.96
C VAL A 314 11.05 -18.56 14.38
N SER A 315 10.86 -17.93 13.22
CA SER A 315 11.76 -16.90 12.70
C SER A 315 11.10 -15.52 12.75
N TYR A 316 11.88 -14.53 13.19
CA TYR A 316 11.51 -13.13 13.19
C TYR A 316 12.26 -12.42 12.05
N LEU A 317 11.58 -11.55 11.32
CA LEU A 317 12.22 -10.53 10.52
C LEU A 317 12.30 -9.27 11.37
N LEU A 318 13.52 -8.88 11.75
CA LEU A 318 13.77 -7.52 12.16
C LEU A 318 14.27 -6.77 10.93
N GLN A 319 13.74 -5.58 10.70
CA GLN A 319 14.20 -4.68 9.67
C GLN A 319 14.56 -3.38 10.36
N ARG A 320 15.74 -2.84 10.06
CA ARG A 320 16.11 -1.49 10.48
C ARG A 320 16.19 -0.61 9.24
N SER A 321 15.73 0.62 9.34
CA SER A 321 15.85 1.60 8.28
C SER A 321 16.41 2.92 8.81
N THR A 322 17.30 3.56 8.06
CA THR A 322 17.72 4.94 8.37
C THR A 322 16.65 5.90 7.91
N GLU A 323 16.30 6.90 8.71
CA GLU A 323 15.38 7.94 8.29
C GLU A 323 16.09 9.15 7.72
N ASN A 324 15.47 9.79 6.73
CA ASN A 324 16.00 11.01 6.16
C ASN A 324 15.01 12.18 6.29
N LEU A 325 15.48 13.27 6.89
CA LEU A 325 14.61 14.37 7.29
C LEU A 325 14.79 15.57 6.37
N LEU A 326 13.72 15.96 5.69
CA LEU A 326 13.67 17.22 4.94
C LEU A 326 13.91 18.36 5.92
N LYS A 327 14.95 19.16 5.69
CA LYS A 327 15.31 20.33 6.49
C LYS A 327 14.87 21.62 5.82
N ARG A 328 14.98 21.68 4.50
CA ARG A 328 14.74 22.91 3.76
C ARG A 328 14.25 22.65 2.34
N ILE A 329 13.34 23.52 1.90
CA ILE A 329 13.02 23.74 0.48
C ILE A 329 13.39 25.18 0.15
N GLU A 330 14.11 25.39 -0.96
CA GLU A 330 14.60 26.71 -1.34
C GLU A 330 14.41 26.96 -2.85
N GLY A 331 13.84 28.11 -3.17
CA GLY A 331 13.74 28.64 -4.53
C GLY A 331 14.50 29.95 -4.68
N THR A 332 14.20 30.72 -5.72
CA THR A 332 14.84 32.02 -5.97
C THR A 332 14.42 33.03 -4.89
N ASN A 333 13.11 33.09 -4.60
CA ASN A 333 12.49 34.15 -3.79
C ASN A 333 11.86 33.63 -2.48
N PHE A 334 12.06 32.37 -2.13
CA PHE A 334 11.54 31.81 -0.88
C PHE A 334 12.47 30.78 -0.28
N ARG A 335 12.32 30.56 1.03
CA ARG A 335 12.92 29.46 1.78
C ARG A 335 11.91 28.93 2.78
N ILE A 336 11.84 27.61 2.92
CA ILE A 336 10.94 26.94 3.86
C ILE A 336 11.79 26.00 4.71
N ASP A 337 11.80 26.21 6.01
CA ASP A 337 12.54 25.39 6.97
C ASP A 337 11.59 24.46 7.73
N PHE A 338 11.99 23.21 7.88
CA PHE A 338 11.30 22.17 8.63
C PHE A 338 12.12 21.84 9.88
N ILE A 339 11.53 22.08 11.05
CA ILE A 339 12.24 22.07 12.33
C ILE A 339 11.65 20.94 13.16
N PRO A 340 12.32 19.77 13.25
CA PRO A 340 11.92 18.71 14.16
C PRO A 340 12.56 18.87 15.54
N THR A 341 11.89 18.37 16.57
CA THR A 341 12.44 18.18 17.91
C THR A 341 12.70 16.70 18.15
N GLN A 342 13.86 16.39 18.72
CA GLN A 342 14.23 15.03 19.12
C GLN A 342 13.78 14.74 20.55
N TYR A 343 13.26 13.55 20.75
CA TYR A 343 12.79 13.01 22.03
C TYR A 343 13.48 11.69 22.33
N GLN A 344 13.50 11.31 23.60
CA GLN A 344 14.06 10.07 24.09
C GLN A 344 12.92 9.21 24.65
N ASP A 345 12.95 7.91 24.34
CA ASP A 345 12.05 6.89 24.87
C ASP A 345 12.90 5.68 25.29
N GLY A 346 13.22 5.62 26.58
CA GLY A 346 14.21 4.68 27.11
C GLY A 346 15.59 4.86 26.46
N SER A 347 16.08 3.82 25.77
CA SER A 347 17.34 3.84 25.02
C SER A 347 17.18 4.24 23.55
N SER A 348 15.94 4.48 23.09
CA SER A 348 15.63 4.88 21.71
C SER A 348 15.35 6.37 21.61
N SER A 349 15.55 6.95 20.43
CA SER A 349 15.23 8.35 20.17
C SER A 349 14.39 8.50 18.92
N TYR A 350 13.44 9.42 18.93
CA TYR A 350 12.56 9.70 17.80
C TYR A 350 12.43 11.21 17.59
N LYS A 351 11.94 11.63 16.43
CA LYS A 351 11.74 13.05 16.10
C LYS A 351 10.30 13.31 15.70
N LEU A 352 9.76 14.43 16.16
CA LEU A 352 8.49 14.96 15.70
C LEU A 352 8.70 16.37 15.15
N LEU A 353 7.95 16.73 14.12
CA LEU A 353 7.99 18.04 13.48
C LEU A 353 7.44 19.07 14.46
N ASP A 354 8.27 20.00 14.92
CA ASP A 354 7.87 21.06 15.84
C ASP A 354 7.29 22.25 15.10
N SER A 355 7.99 22.73 14.06
CA SER A 355 7.53 23.88 13.28
C SER A 355 7.94 23.84 11.81
N VAL A 356 7.13 24.50 10.98
CA VAL A 356 7.43 24.81 9.57
C VAL A 356 7.43 26.33 9.42
N LYS A 357 8.55 26.89 8.95
CA LYS A 357 8.71 28.35 8.80
C LYS A 357 8.94 28.72 7.35
N VAL A 358 8.12 29.64 6.83
CA VAL A 358 8.15 30.12 5.45
C VAL A 358 8.71 31.53 5.42
N PHE A 359 9.77 31.73 4.65
CA PHE A 359 10.45 33.00 4.48
C PHE A 359 10.37 33.48 3.04
N SER A 360 10.17 34.79 2.86
CA SER A 360 10.49 35.47 1.61
C SER A 360 11.99 35.73 1.58
N LYS A 361 12.59 35.50 0.42
CA LYS A 361 14.02 35.73 0.16
C LYS A 361 14.15 36.85 -0.85
N THR A 362 14.83 37.91 -0.46
CA THR A 362 15.12 39.05 -1.34
C THR A 362 16.63 39.18 -1.48
N PRO A 363 17.18 39.14 -2.70
CA PRO A 363 18.62 39.29 -2.92
C PRO A 363 19.14 40.56 -2.24
N GLY A 364 20.16 40.43 -1.38
CA GLY A 364 20.77 41.55 -0.66
C GLY A 364 20.02 42.05 0.60
N ALA A 365 18.77 41.67 0.83
CA ALA A 365 17.98 42.11 1.99
C ALA A 365 17.71 41.00 3.03
N GLY A 366 18.12 39.77 2.76
CA GLY A 366 18.02 38.65 3.70
C GLY A 366 16.68 37.91 3.66
N LEU A 367 16.35 37.23 4.76
CA LEU A 367 15.13 36.44 4.93
C LEU A 367 14.13 37.20 5.81
N SER A 368 12.86 37.22 5.40
CA SER A 368 11.76 37.76 6.21
C SER A 368 10.70 36.68 6.42
N LEU A 369 10.25 36.47 7.66
CA LEU A 369 9.23 35.47 7.98
C LEU A 369 7.88 35.91 7.41
N VAL A 370 7.25 35.03 6.65
CA VAL A 370 5.94 35.25 6.02
C VAL A 370 4.86 34.49 6.77
N LYS A 371 5.13 33.22 7.10
CA LYS A 371 4.23 32.33 7.85
C LYS A 371 5.00 31.32 8.69
N ALA A 372 4.39 30.88 9.77
CA ALA A 372 4.85 29.71 10.52
C ALA A 372 3.68 28.80 10.91
N TYR A 373 3.96 27.51 11.07
CA TYR A 373 3.04 26.51 11.56
C TYR A 373 3.71 25.77 12.71
N ASP A 374 3.11 25.81 13.90
CA ASP A 374 3.58 25.02 15.06
C ASP A 374 2.68 23.79 15.24
N PHE A 375 3.30 22.66 15.56
CA PHE A 375 2.66 21.35 15.64
C PHE A 375 2.63 20.89 17.10
N GLY A 376 1.44 20.78 17.67
CA GLY A 376 1.24 20.29 19.02
C GLY A 376 0.99 18.78 19.05
N PHE A 377 1.73 18.06 19.89
CA PHE A 377 1.54 16.62 20.13
C PHE A 377 0.98 16.35 21.53
N ASP A 378 0.46 15.14 21.76
CA ASP A 378 -0.09 14.71 23.05
C ASP A 378 0.90 14.95 24.21
N SER A 379 0.39 15.31 25.39
CA SER A 379 1.18 15.88 26.49
C SER A 379 2.33 14.98 26.96
N ASN A 380 2.18 13.66 26.85
CA ASN A 380 3.21 12.69 27.22
C ASN A 380 4.02 12.19 26.02
N ARG A 381 3.61 12.50 24.78
CA ARG A 381 4.25 12.16 23.50
C ARG A 381 4.48 10.66 23.24
N ASN A 382 4.19 9.80 24.21
CA ASN A 382 4.26 8.34 24.09
C ASN A 382 3.33 7.80 22.98
N SER A 383 2.18 8.44 22.78
CA SER A 383 1.24 8.03 21.71
C SER A 383 1.67 8.55 20.34
N LYS A 384 2.52 9.58 20.32
CA LYS A 384 3.03 10.29 19.14
C LYS A 384 1.88 10.82 18.26
N LEU A 385 0.83 11.36 18.89
CA LEU A 385 -0.38 11.83 18.19
C LEU A 385 -0.33 13.35 18.02
N LEU A 386 -0.55 13.82 16.78
CA LEU A 386 -0.68 15.24 16.47
C LEU A 386 -2.04 15.75 16.96
N VAL A 387 -2.07 16.63 17.95
CA VAL A 387 -3.32 17.14 18.54
C VAL A 387 -3.70 18.54 18.05
N SER A 388 -2.75 19.32 17.54
CA SER A 388 -3.05 20.65 16.99
C SER A 388 -2.04 21.14 15.95
N ILE A 389 -2.51 22.05 15.07
CA ILE A 389 -1.64 22.86 14.20
C ILE A 389 -2.04 24.32 14.35
N GLN A 390 -1.09 25.14 14.75
CA GLN A 390 -1.27 26.57 15.00
C GLN A 390 -0.56 27.38 13.91
N GLU A 391 -1.31 28.18 13.14
CA GLU A 391 -0.73 29.09 12.14
C GLU A 391 -0.40 30.46 12.75
N PHE A 392 0.72 31.03 12.33
CA PHE A 392 1.18 32.38 12.67
C PHE A 392 1.48 33.17 11.40
N GLY A 393 1.08 34.44 11.39
CA GLY A 393 1.47 35.40 10.36
C GLY A 393 2.88 35.96 10.58
N SER A 394 3.18 37.09 9.94
CA SER A 394 4.43 37.85 10.13
C SER A 394 4.48 38.64 11.46
N GLY A 395 3.39 38.67 12.23
CA GLY A 395 3.27 39.30 13.56
C GLY A 395 2.93 38.30 14.67
N ALA A 396 2.69 38.79 15.89
CA ALA A 396 2.35 37.95 17.06
C ALA A 396 0.91 37.40 17.06
N ASP A 397 0.13 37.71 16.02
CA ASP A 397 -1.28 37.31 15.91
C ASP A 397 -1.38 35.80 15.64
N ARG A 398 -2.01 35.09 16.58
CA ARG A 398 -2.32 33.67 16.49
C ARG A 398 -3.61 33.52 15.68
N LEU A 399 -3.53 32.85 14.53
CA LEU A 399 -4.71 32.51 13.75
C LEU A 399 -5.45 31.32 14.39
N PRO A 400 -6.70 31.03 14.02
CA PRO A 400 -7.37 29.87 14.59
C PRO A 400 -6.68 28.56 14.17
N PHE A 401 -6.71 27.56 15.03
CA PHE A 401 -5.91 26.34 14.93
C PHE A 401 -6.76 25.13 14.54
N TYR A 402 -6.12 24.12 13.96
CA TYR A 402 -6.74 22.80 13.82
C TYR A 402 -6.61 22.05 15.14
N GLU A 403 -7.66 21.34 15.56
CA GLU A 403 -7.60 20.37 16.66
C GLU A 403 -7.97 18.97 16.17
N PHE A 404 -7.30 17.96 16.71
CA PHE A 404 -7.49 16.55 16.37
C PHE A 404 -7.81 15.72 17.62
N GLU A 405 -8.90 14.96 17.58
CA GLU A 405 -9.30 14.05 18.66
C GLU A 405 -9.23 12.60 18.19
N TYR A 406 -8.74 11.70 19.04
CA TYR A 406 -8.48 10.30 18.68
C TYR A 406 -9.18 9.32 19.60
N TYR A 407 -9.55 8.15 19.06
CA TYR A 407 -10.17 7.07 19.80
C TYR A 407 -9.21 6.51 20.86
N ARG A 408 -9.57 6.63 22.14
CA ARG A 408 -8.85 6.04 23.29
C ARG A 408 -7.32 6.23 23.27
N ALA A 409 -6.87 7.43 22.90
CA ALA A 409 -5.44 7.78 22.80
C ALA A 409 -4.60 7.37 24.01
N SER A 410 -5.15 7.50 25.23
CA SER A 410 -4.46 7.17 26.48
C SER A 410 -4.11 5.68 26.64
N GLN A 411 -4.69 4.78 25.86
CA GLN A 411 -4.38 3.35 25.92
C GLN A 411 -3.15 2.97 25.10
N LEU A 412 -2.74 3.81 24.13
CA LEU A 412 -1.58 3.54 23.27
C LEU A 412 -0.27 3.48 24.07
N THR A 413 -0.17 4.25 25.15
CA THR A 413 1.08 4.38 25.93
C THR A 413 1.46 3.11 26.70
N ASN A 414 0.57 2.13 26.77
CA ASN A 414 0.76 0.88 27.52
C ASN A 414 1.02 -0.33 26.61
N ILE A 415 1.22 -0.10 25.32
CA ILE A 415 1.39 -1.17 24.33
C ILE A 415 2.81 -1.13 23.81
N ASP A 416 3.53 -2.24 24.01
CA ASP A 416 4.85 -2.43 23.45
C ASP A 416 4.77 -2.41 21.91
N GLY A 417 5.62 -1.63 21.26
CA GLY A 417 5.75 -1.61 19.79
C GLY A 417 6.13 -2.98 19.22
N TRP A 418 6.65 -3.88 20.06
CA TRP A 418 7.00 -5.26 19.70
C TRP A 418 5.92 -6.28 20.07
N SER A 419 4.72 -5.84 20.45
CA SER A 419 3.61 -6.71 20.85
C SER A 419 3.28 -7.76 19.78
N LEU A 420 3.10 -9.01 20.21
CA LEU A 420 2.63 -10.12 19.38
C LEU A 420 1.10 -10.32 19.44
N ASP A 421 0.41 -9.51 20.25
CA ASP A 421 -1.06 -9.40 20.30
C ASP A 421 -1.57 -8.74 19.01
N ILE A 422 -1.48 -9.47 17.90
CA ILE A 422 -1.82 -8.97 16.57
C ILE A 422 -2.64 -9.99 15.78
N ASP A 423 -3.53 -9.49 14.94
CA ASP A 423 -4.29 -10.31 13.99
C ASP A 423 -3.44 -10.75 12.79
N PHE A 424 -4.05 -11.50 11.88
CA PHE A 424 -3.36 -12.02 10.68
C PHE A 424 -2.98 -10.95 9.63
N LYS A 425 -3.28 -9.67 9.86
CA LYS A 425 -2.77 -8.52 9.09
C LYS A 425 -1.93 -7.56 9.96
N ASN A 426 -1.44 -8.03 11.11
CA ASN A 426 -0.60 -7.31 12.07
C ASN A 426 -1.30 -6.14 12.80
N TYR A 427 -2.63 -6.02 12.74
CA TYR A 427 -3.34 -5.02 13.55
C TYR A 427 -3.44 -5.50 14.99
N TYR A 428 -3.41 -4.58 15.93
CA TYR A 428 -3.47 -4.89 17.36
C TYR A 428 -4.75 -5.62 17.71
N ASN A 429 -4.59 -6.72 18.45
CA ASN A 429 -5.67 -7.58 18.86
C ASN A 429 -5.48 -8.04 20.32
N TYR A 430 -6.13 -7.34 21.25
CA TYR A 430 -5.99 -7.56 22.69
C TYR A 430 -6.48 -8.93 23.21
N TYR A 431 -7.11 -9.78 22.38
CA TYR A 431 -7.73 -11.04 22.82
C TYR A 431 -6.77 -12.03 23.53
N ASP A 432 -5.45 -11.89 23.40
CA ASP A 432 -4.49 -12.84 23.96
C ASP A 432 -4.31 -12.76 25.49
N ARG A 433 -4.72 -11.65 26.14
CA ARG A 433 -4.56 -11.52 27.61
C ARG A 433 -5.47 -12.41 28.45
N LEU A 434 -6.52 -12.99 27.86
CA LEU A 434 -7.51 -13.81 28.57
C LEU A 434 -7.19 -15.31 28.58
N HIS A 435 -6.14 -15.76 27.88
CA HIS A 435 -5.69 -17.15 27.94
C HIS A 435 -4.40 -17.27 28.77
N ASN A 436 -4.60 -17.50 30.07
CA ASN A 436 -3.63 -17.78 31.13
C ASN A 436 -2.81 -16.59 31.67
N GLY A 437 -3.16 -16.17 32.89
CA GLY A 437 -2.42 -15.25 33.75
C GLY A 437 -1.08 -15.79 34.25
N THR A 438 -0.19 -16.17 33.32
CA THR A 438 1.20 -16.53 33.59
C THR A 438 2.07 -15.81 32.58
N ASN A 439 2.93 -14.90 33.08
CA ASN A 439 4.11 -14.28 32.48
C ASN A 439 4.12 -14.09 30.96
N HIS A 440 4.27 -12.83 30.53
CA HIS A 440 4.58 -12.34 29.19
C HIS A 440 5.68 -13.16 28.49
N ASN A 441 5.33 -14.34 28.01
CA ASN A 441 6.24 -15.20 27.28
C ASN A 441 6.21 -14.72 25.84
N THR A 442 7.31 -14.10 25.47
CA THR A 442 7.80 -13.75 24.12
C THR A 442 7.93 -14.96 23.17
N THR A 443 7.29 -16.07 23.51
CA THR A 443 7.35 -17.35 22.82
C THR A 443 5.91 -17.75 22.57
N LEU A 444 5.51 -17.79 21.29
CA LEU A 444 4.28 -18.43 20.83
C LEU A 444 4.16 -19.79 21.54
N LEU A 445 3.29 -19.90 22.55
CA LEU A 445 3.07 -21.18 23.21
C LEU A 445 2.31 -22.09 22.23
N VAL A 446 2.98 -23.19 21.93
CA VAL A 446 2.85 -24.05 20.75
C VAL A 446 1.59 -24.93 20.75
N ASP A 447 0.78 -24.94 21.81
CA ASP A 447 -0.26 -25.98 21.93
C ASP A 447 -1.71 -25.55 21.66
N ASN A 448 -2.04 -24.25 21.55
CA ASN A 448 -3.43 -23.79 21.34
C ASN A 448 -3.67 -22.70 20.28
N GLY A 449 -2.62 -22.18 19.63
CA GLY A 449 -2.73 -21.13 18.61
C GLY A 449 -3.15 -19.76 19.16
N ALA A 450 -2.39 -18.70 18.85
CA ALA A 450 -2.78 -17.34 19.20
C ALA A 450 -4.08 -16.94 18.47
N ASN A 451 -5.00 -16.24 19.14
CA ASN A 451 -6.20 -15.73 18.47
C ASN A 451 -5.82 -14.60 17.51
N ARG A 452 -5.82 -14.88 16.21
CA ARG A 452 -5.52 -13.90 15.15
C ARG A 452 -6.76 -13.28 14.51
N SER A 453 -7.93 -13.40 15.14
CA SER A 453 -9.18 -12.82 14.63
C SER A 453 -9.18 -11.29 14.77
N PRO A 454 -9.82 -10.54 13.85
CA PRO A 454 -9.90 -9.07 13.95
C PRO A 454 -10.63 -8.60 15.23
N ASN A 455 -10.19 -7.48 15.80
CA ASN A 455 -10.85 -6.83 16.95
C ASN A 455 -10.98 -5.32 16.70
N LEU A 456 -12.22 -4.84 16.52
CA LEU A 456 -12.50 -3.43 16.19
C LEU A 456 -11.97 -2.46 17.24
N GLU A 457 -12.26 -2.70 18.52
CA GLU A 457 -11.88 -1.82 19.63
C GLU A 457 -10.37 -1.61 19.74
N SER A 458 -9.62 -2.69 19.54
CA SER A 458 -8.14 -2.69 19.55
C SER A 458 -7.57 -2.06 18.29
N THR A 459 -8.18 -2.35 17.13
CA THR A 459 -7.79 -1.78 15.83
C THR A 459 -8.04 -0.25 15.78
N MET A 460 -9.07 0.25 16.48
CA MET A 460 -9.41 1.68 16.50
C MET A 460 -8.48 2.55 17.35
N LEU A 461 -7.61 1.99 18.19
CA LEU A 461 -6.77 2.78 19.12
C LEU A 461 -5.91 3.83 18.40
N GLY A 462 -6.19 5.12 18.62
CA GLY A 462 -5.48 6.20 17.93
C GLY A 462 -6.03 6.56 16.54
N ALA A 463 -7.19 6.04 16.16
CA ALA A 463 -7.92 6.48 14.97
C ALA A 463 -8.49 7.90 15.19
N LEU A 464 -8.40 8.76 14.18
CA LEU A 464 -8.90 10.14 14.22
C LEU A 464 -10.43 10.15 14.24
N THR A 465 -11.01 10.62 15.33
CA THR A 465 -12.48 10.69 15.52
C THR A 465 -13.06 12.05 15.23
N LYS A 466 -12.24 13.11 15.27
CA LYS A 466 -12.72 14.48 15.05
C LYS A 466 -11.60 15.41 14.58
N ILE A 467 -11.94 16.30 13.65
CA ILE A 467 -11.14 17.46 13.26
C ILE A 467 -11.96 18.70 13.56
N LYS A 468 -11.46 19.60 14.41
CA LYS A 468 -12.04 20.94 14.53
C LYS A 468 -11.26 21.90 13.65
N TYR A 469 -11.98 22.72 12.92
CA TYR A 469 -11.39 23.64 11.96
C TYR A 469 -11.14 25.01 12.59
N PRO A 470 -10.14 25.74 12.08
CA PRO A 470 -9.94 27.17 12.37
C PRO A 470 -11.22 28.02 12.25
N THR A 471 -12.16 27.63 11.40
CA THR A 471 -13.43 28.33 11.17
C THR A 471 -14.49 28.09 12.25
N GLY A 472 -14.23 27.18 13.20
CA GLY A 472 -15.11 26.83 14.33
C GLY A 472 -16.00 25.60 14.13
N GLY A 473 -16.21 25.15 12.89
CA GLY A 473 -16.91 23.88 12.61
C GLY A 473 -16.05 22.64 12.87
N TYR A 474 -16.62 21.45 12.68
CA TYR A 474 -15.86 20.19 12.80
C TYR A 474 -16.35 19.11 11.82
N THR A 475 -15.47 18.14 11.56
CA THR A 475 -15.83 16.86 10.94
C THR A 475 -15.53 15.73 11.91
N GLY A 476 -16.52 14.87 12.15
CA GLY A 476 -16.42 13.68 12.99
C GLY A 476 -16.45 12.38 12.19
N PHE A 477 -15.73 11.36 12.66
CA PHE A 477 -15.59 10.06 12.00
C PHE A 477 -15.97 8.92 12.94
N GLU A 478 -16.79 8.00 12.45
CA GLU A 478 -17.08 6.73 13.10
C GLU A 478 -16.64 5.59 12.19
N TYR A 479 -15.85 4.66 12.74
CA TYR A 479 -15.30 3.53 11.99
C TYR A 479 -16.01 2.22 12.33
N GLU A 480 -15.94 1.27 11.41
CA GLU A 480 -16.26 -0.14 11.62
C GLU A 480 -15.15 -1.02 11.02
N SER A 481 -15.17 -2.32 11.34
CA SER A 481 -14.23 -3.28 10.76
C SER A 481 -14.48 -3.45 9.27
N ASN A 482 -13.42 -3.74 8.53
CA ASN A 482 -13.56 -4.27 7.19
C ASN A 482 -14.31 -5.61 7.19
N ASP A 483 -14.86 -5.99 6.04
CA ASP A 483 -15.41 -7.32 5.81
C ASP A 483 -15.18 -7.74 4.36
N PHE A 484 -15.24 -9.03 4.09
CA PHE A 484 -15.09 -9.57 2.75
C PHE A 484 -15.93 -10.83 2.55
N SER A 485 -16.15 -11.17 1.29
CA SER A 485 -16.56 -12.50 0.83
C SER A 485 -15.51 -13.00 -0.15
N TYR A 486 -15.40 -14.32 -0.34
CA TYR A 486 -14.42 -14.89 -1.27
C TYR A 486 -15.08 -15.67 -2.39
N VAL A 487 -14.41 -15.74 -3.54
CA VAL A 487 -14.99 -16.23 -4.81
C VAL A 487 -14.37 -17.54 -5.28
N ARG A 488 -13.42 -18.13 -4.53
CA ARG A 488 -12.72 -19.35 -4.95
C ARG A 488 -13.66 -20.48 -5.39
N GLU A 489 -13.64 -20.77 -6.70
CA GLU A 489 -14.02 -22.07 -7.23
C GLU A 489 -12.81 -23.00 -7.08
N SER A 490 -12.92 -24.01 -6.20
CA SER A 490 -11.92 -25.06 -6.12
C SER A 490 -12.52 -26.38 -6.56
N PRO A 491 -11.85 -27.15 -7.41
CA PRO A 491 -12.29 -28.52 -7.70
C PRO A 491 -12.26 -29.43 -6.46
N TYR A 492 -11.57 -29.03 -5.37
CA TYR A 492 -11.42 -29.81 -4.13
C TYR A 492 -12.22 -29.26 -2.93
N VAL A 493 -12.70 -28.02 -3.03
CA VAL A 493 -13.60 -27.41 -2.05
C VAL A 493 -14.87 -27.16 -2.85
N GLY A 494 -15.81 -28.12 -2.79
CA GLY A 494 -17.12 -27.96 -3.45
C GLY A 494 -17.73 -26.60 -3.10
N PRO A 495 -18.68 -26.06 -3.91
CA PRO A 495 -19.12 -24.66 -3.91
C PRO A 495 -19.39 -24.12 -2.50
N GLY A 496 -18.33 -23.62 -1.89
CA GLY A 496 -18.22 -23.47 -0.44
C GLY A 496 -18.44 -22.02 -0.11
N GLY A 497 -19.70 -21.61 -0.26
CA GLY A 497 -20.35 -20.42 0.31
C GLY A 497 -19.55 -19.13 0.32
N GLN A 498 -19.90 -18.21 -0.59
CA GLN A 498 -19.66 -16.78 -0.39
C GLN A 498 -20.27 -16.40 0.97
N LYS A 499 -19.46 -16.34 2.03
CA LYS A 499 -19.91 -15.87 3.35
C LYS A 499 -19.28 -14.52 3.60
N LYS A 500 -20.05 -13.62 4.20
CA LYS A 500 -19.51 -12.39 4.76
C LYS A 500 -18.71 -12.70 6.01
N THR A 501 -17.42 -12.36 6.00
CA THR A 501 -16.48 -12.56 7.10
C THR A 501 -15.84 -11.23 7.48
N THR A 502 -15.73 -10.94 8.78
CA THR A 502 -15.02 -9.76 9.28
C THR A 502 -13.54 -9.85 8.93
N ALA A 503 -12.96 -8.74 8.51
CA ALA A 503 -11.55 -8.63 8.21
C ALA A 503 -10.86 -7.54 9.02
N PRO A 504 -9.51 -7.63 9.15
CA PRO A 504 -8.70 -6.61 9.79
C PRO A 504 -8.80 -5.22 9.18
N GLY A 505 -8.46 -4.22 9.99
CA GLY A 505 -8.45 -2.81 9.61
C GLY A 505 -9.82 -2.14 9.66
N LEU A 506 -9.81 -0.84 9.40
CA LEU A 506 -10.95 0.05 9.55
C LEU A 506 -11.48 0.53 8.21
N ARG A 507 -12.77 0.85 8.20
CA ARG A 507 -13.44 1.68 7.20
C ARG A 507 -14.45 2.60 7.88
N LEU A 508 -14.83 3.66 7.20
CA LEU A 508 -15.73 4.69 7.69
C LEU A 508 -17.17 4.21 7.59
N ARG A 509 -17.89 4.24 8.71
CA ARG A 509 -19.33 3.97 8.80
C ARG A 509 -20.13 5.26 8.68
N THR A 510 -19.70 6.29 9.40
CA THR A 510 -20.39 7.59 9.47
C THR A 510 -19.37 8.73 9.40
N MET A 511 -19.71 9.78 8.66
CA MET A 511 -19.05 11.08 8.72
C MET A 511 -20.07 12.14 9.12
N THR A 512 -19.72 13.02 10.04
CA THR A 512 -20.60 14.12 10.47
C THR A 512 -19.88 15.44 10.30
N ASP A 513 -20.37 16.28 9.40
CA ASP A 513 -19.90 17.64 9.19
C ASP A 513 -20.81 18.62 9.93
N ASN A 514 -20.24 19.37 10.87
CA ASN A 514 -20.91 20.40 11.64
C ASN A 514 -20.35 21.77 11.26
N ASP A 515 -21.23 22.68 10.83
CA ASP A 515 -20.82 24.07 10.63
C ASP A 515 -20.73 24.83 11.97
N SER A 516 -20.08 26.00 11.96
CA SER A 516 -19.94 26.84 13.16
C SER A 516 -21.27 27.40 13.70
N ARG A 517 -22.40 27.09 13.05
CA ARG A 517 -23.77 27.49 13.45
C ARG A 517 -24.57 26.32 14.03
N GLY A 518 -23.99 25.13 14.11
CA GLY A 518 -24.62 23.94 14.67
C GLY A 518 -25.41 23.09 13.65
N ASN A 519 -25.38 23.41 12.35
CA ASN A 519 -26.01 22.58 11.33
C ASN A 519 -25.16 21.33 11.08
N ASN A 520 -25.81 20.16 11.06
CA ASN A 520 -25.15 18.88 10.85
C ASN A 520 -25.54 18.27 9.51
N VAL A 521 -24.56 17.86 8.73
CA VAL A 521 -24.72 16.94 7.60
C VAL A 521 -24.10 15.61 8.00
N VAL A 522 -24.92 14.56 8.03
CA VAL A 522 -24.46 13.20 8.35
C VAL A 522 -24.44 12.39 7.07
N LYS A 523 -23.28 11.82 6.76
CA LYS A 523 -23.09 10.85 5.69
C LYS A 523 -22.89 9.47 6.28
N THR A 524 -23.64 8.48 5.79
CA THR A 524 -23.48 7.07 6.19
C THR A 524 -23.08 6.22 4.98
N TYR A 525 -22.20 5.26 5.20
CA TYR A 525 -21.65 4.40 4.16
C TYR A 525 -22.03 2.93 4.40
N GLU A 526 -22.52 2.26 3.37
CA GLU A 526 -22.87 0.84 3.40
C GLU A 526 -22.09 0.08 2.33
N TYR A 527 -21.32 -0.93 2.74
CA TYR A 527 -20.40 -1.71 1.90
C TYR A 527 -20.91 -3.14 1.63
N ARG A 528 -22.12 -3.27 1.09
CA ARG A 528 -22.77 -4.57 0.84
C ARG A 528 -22.96 -4.80 -0.66
N SER A 529 -22.96 -6.07 -1.07
CA SER A 529 -23.34 -6.41 -2.44
C SER A 529 -24.78 -5.97 -2.70
N PHE A 530 -25.01 -5.28 -3.83
CA PHE A 530 -26.36 -4.87 -4.23
C PHE A 530 -27.20 -6.03 -4.76
N ALA A 531 -26.56 -7.11 -5.23
CA ALA A 531 -27.24 -8.32 -5.71
C ALA A 531 -27.68 -9.22 -4.55
N ASP A 532 -26.88 -9.29 -3.48
CA ASP A 532 -27.19 -10.06 -2.27
C ASP A 532 -26.65 -9.35 -1.02
N THR A 533 -27.56 -8.75 -0.25
CA THR A 533 -27.20 -7.95 0.93
C THR A 533 -26.67 -8.76 2.11
N THR A 534 -26.70 -10.10 2.02
CA THR A 534 -26.07 -11.01 2.99
C THR A 534 -24.56 -11.15 2.77
N LEU A 535 -24.08 -10.77 1.57
CA LEU A 535 -22.68 -10.81 1.18
C LEU A 535 -21.98 -9.47 1.38
N SER A 536 -20.66 -9.53 1.59
CA SER A 536 -19.82 -8.33 1.55
C SER A 536 -19.65 -7.85 0.10
N SER A 537 -19.47 -6.54 -0.07
CA SER A 537 -18.95 -5.99 -1.33
C SER A 537 -17.42 -5.98 -1.40
N GLY A 538 -16.74 -6.36 -0.33
CA GLY A 538 -15.31 -6.60 -0.31
C GLY A 538 -15.07 -8.00 -0.83
N ILE A 539 -14.20 -8.16 -1.82
CA ILE A 539 -13.88 -9.47 -2.39
C ILE A 539 -12.44 -9.83 -2.10
N ALA A 540 -12.24 -10.98 -1.48
CA ALA A 540 -10.97 -11.69 -1.52
C ALA A 540 -11.05 -12.83 -2.55
N TRP A 541 -9.92 -13.23 -3.11
CA TRP A 541 -9.90 -14.41 -3.97
C TRP A 541 -10.20 -15.68 -3.17
N GLU A 542 -9.54 -15.82 -2.03
CA GLU A 542 -9.64 -16.97 -1.13
C GLU A 542 -10.03 -16.54 0.28
N GLU A 543 -10.43 -17.53 1.09
CA GLU A 543 -10.65 -17.32 2.50
C GLU A 543 -9.35 -16.84 3.16
N LEU A 544 -9.42 -15.70 3.85
CA LEU A 544 -8.34 -15.25 4.73
C LEU A 544 -8.40 -16.07 6.02
N ASP A 545 -7.88 -17.30 5.97
CA ASP A 545 -7.84 -18.21 7.12
C ASP A 545 -6.80 -17.70 8.14
N PRO A 546 -7.22 -17.38 9.39
CA PRO A 546 -6.30 -16.93 10.44
C PRO A 546 -5.32 -18.02 10.92
N TYR A 547 -5.57 -19.30 10.60
CA TYR A 547 -5.09 -20.42 11.41
C TYR A 547 -4.21 -21.48 10.75
N SER A 548 -4.01 -21.55 9.42
CA SER A 548 -2.86 -22.23 8.77
C SER A 548 -3.13 -22.61 7.31
N ILE A 549 -2.07 -22.89 6.55
CA ILE A 549 -2.16 -23.84 5.43
C ILE A 549 -1.41 -25.12 5.83
N GLY A 550 -2.15 -26.22 5.93
CA GLY A 550 -1.59 -27.55 6.18
C GLY A 550 -1.42 -28.32 4.86
N PHE A 551 -0.24 -28.92 4.68
CA PHE A 551 0.03 -29.84 3.57
C PHE A 551 0.46 -31.20 4.13
N GLY A 552 -0.14 -32.28 3.60
CA GLY A 552 0.25 -33.66 3.91
C GLY A 552 0.91 -34.29 2.68
N ALA A 553 2.13 -34.77 2.84
CA ALA A 553 2.80 -35.57 1.81
C ALA A 553 2.55 -37.06 2.09
N PHE A 554 1.98 -37.78 1.11
CA PHE A 554 1.86 -39.24 1.17
C PHE A 554 3.05 -39.84 0.44
N LEU A 555 3.93 -40.52 1.17
CA LEU A 555 5.03 -41.28 0.56
C LEU A 555 4.56 -42.72 0.37
N GLN A 556 4.36 -43.12 -0.89
CA GLN A 556 4.21 -44.53 -1.27
C GLN A 556 5.56 -45.08 -1.75
N CYS A 557 5.87 -46.28 -1.28
CA CYS A 557 7.12 -47.01 -1.48
C CYS A 557 7.45 -47.14 -3.00
N GLY A 558 8.45 -46.40 -3.51
CA GLY A 558 9.29 -46.87 -4.63
C GLY A 558 8.95 -46.50 -6.08
N HIS A 559 8.00 -45.61 -6.41
CA HIS A 559 7.81 -45.18 -7.81
C HIS A 559 7.70 -43.64 -7.98
N ASN A 560 8.41 -43.16 -9.00
CA ASN A 560 8.48 -41.77 -9.45
C ASN A 560 7.14 -41.27 -10.00
N TYR A 561 6.76 -40.04 -9.60
CA TYR A 561 5.76 -39.13 -10.15
C TYR A 561 4.31 -39.60 -10.38
N GLY A 562 3.37 -38.80 -9.84
CA GLY A 562 2.07 -38.53 -10.45
C GLY A 562 0.94 -39.54 -10.20
N PHE A 563 -0.23 -39.00 -9.87
CA PHE A 563 -1.56 -39.64 -9.89
C PHE A 563 -1.80 -40.83 -8.95
N VAL A 564 -2.77 -40.64 -8.03
CA VAL A 564 -3.51 -41.76 -7.45
C VAL A 564 -4.45 -42.28 -8.53
N ILE A 565 -4.14 -43.44 -9.12
CA ILE A 565 -5.16 -44.32 -9.69
C ILE A 565 -5.29 -45.49 -8.72
N GLU A 566 -6.53 -45.75 -8.30
CA GLU A 566 -6.89 -46.85 -7.42
C GLU A 566 -6.43 -48.19 -7.99
N GLY A 567 -5.76 -48.98 -7.16
CA GLY A 567 -5.46 -50.39 -7.40
C GLY A 567 -3.98 -50.75 -7.36
N LEU A 568 -3.48 -51.09 -6.16
CA LEU A 568 -2.73 -52.34 -5.83
C LEU A 568 -1.77 -52.20 -4.63
N SER A 569 -1.72 -53.30 -3.87
CA SER A 569 -0.68 -53.82 -2.98
C SER A 569 -0.37 -53.13 -1.65
N TYR A 570 -0.60 -53.90 -0.59
CA TYR A 570 -0.36 -53.63 0.84
C TYR A 570 1.13 -53.32 1.11
N CYS A 571 1.46 -52.08 1.48
CA CYS A 571 2.82 -51.67 1.95
C CYS A 571 2.84 -51.59 3.50
N PRO A 572 3.79 -52.23 4.21
CA PRO A 572 3.77 -52.37 5.68
C PRO A 572 4.24 -51.14 6.48
N SER A 573 4.70 -50.06 5.84
CA SER A 573 5.12 -48.82 6.51
C SER A 573 4.69 -47.60 5.71
N ARG A 574 3.68 -46.88 6.21
CA ARG A 574 3.24 -45.57 5.68
C ARG A 574 3.99 -44.48 6.43
N TYR A 575 4.77 -43.68 5.71
CA TYR A 575 5.32 -42.43 6.22
C TYR A 575 4.38 -41.30 5.83
N ILE A 576 3.83 -40.60 6.82
CA ILE A 576 3.00 -39.42 6.60
C ILE A 576 3.70 -38.25 7.30
N GLU A 577 4.19 -37.31 6.50
CA GLU A 577 4.71 -36.05 7.01
C GLU A 577 3.64 -34.98 6.87
N PHE A 578 3.29 -34.37 8.00
CA PHE A 578 2.42 -33.20 8.04
C PHE A 578 3.28 -31.97 8.22
N TYR A 579 3.22 -31.09 7.24
CA TYR A 579 3.81 -29.76 7.32
C TYR A 579 2.69 -28.77 7.58
N ARG A 580 2.74 -28.10 8.73
CA ARG A 580 1.88 -26.95 9.01
C ARG A 580 2.74 -25.71 9.05
N VAL A 581 2.55 -24.86 8.05
CA VAL A 581 3.25 -23.57 7.98
C VAL A 581 2.27 -22.49 8.42
N TYR A 582 2.64 -21.78 9.47
CA TYR A 582 1.95 -20.59 9.91
C TYR A 582 2.79 -19.40 9.48
N LYS A 583 2.32 -18.64 8.49
CA LYS A 583 2.89 -17.34 8.17
C LYS A 583 1.93 -16.27 8.69
N SER A 584 2.46 -15.28 9.40
CA SER A 584 1.77 -14.02 9.72
C SER A 584 1.52 -13.19 8.45
N GLU A 585 2.28 -13.44 7.39
CA GLU A 585 1.92 -13.00 6.04
C GLU A 585 1.17 -14.12 5.32
N PRO A 586 -0.12 -13.96 4.93
CA PRO A 586 -0.77 -14.92 4.07
C PRO A 586 0.02 -15.07 2.77
N PHE A 587 -0.06 -16.27 2.19
CA PHE A 587 0.89 -16.76 1.19
C PHE A 587 0.95 -15.96 -0.12
N TYR A 588 0.11 -14.94 -0.34
CA TYR A 588 0.13 -14.04 -1.50
C TYR A 588 -0.41 -12.63 -1.21
N ALA A 589 -0.23 -11.76 -2.22
CA ALA A 589 -0.47 -10.31 -2.32
C ALA A 589 -1.73 -9.73 -1.61
N LEU A 590 -2.76 -10.53 -1.33
CA LEU A 590 -4.01 -10.08 -0.73
C LEU A 590 -3.89 -9.66 0.75
N SER A 591 -2.80 -10.00 1.44
CA SER A 591 -2.51 -9.41 2.76
C SER A 591 -2.21 -7.93 2.69
N LYS A 592 -1.42 -7.55 1.68
CA LYS A 592 -0.82 -6.21 1.57
C LYS A 592 -1.81 -5.20 0.98
N ASP A 593 -2.82 -5.68 0.25
CA ASP A 593 -3.86 -4.84 -0.31
C ASP A 593 -4.97 -4.54 0.72
N PRO A 594 -5.40 -3.27 0.86
CA PRO A 594 -6.63 -2.96 1.58
C PRO A 594 -7.81 -3.65 0.90
N ILE A 595 -8.85 -3.97 1.68
CA ILE A 595 -10.06 -4.55 1.10
C ILE A 595 -10.76 -3.48 0.29
N TYR A 596 -10.94 -3.76 -1.00
CA TYR A 596 -11.65 -2.87 -1.91
C TYR A 596 -13.10 -3.32 -2.09
N TYR A 597 -14.01 -2.37 -1.90
CA TYR A 597 -15.45 -2.56 -1.99
C TYR A 597 -15.95 -2.17 -3.38
N PHE A 598 -16.54 -3.13 -4.09
CA PHE A 598 -17.06 -2.88 -5.44
C PHE A 598 -18.47 -2.27 -5.43
N ASN A 599 -19.19 -2.33 -4.32
CA ASN A 599 -20.50 -1.70 -4.13
C ASN A 599 -20.49 -0.89 -2.85
N VAL A 600 -20.77 0.41 -2.98
CA VAL A 600 -20.81 1.33 -1.85
C VAL A 600 -22.04 2.19 -1.99
N ARG A 601 -22.85 2.27 -0.95
CA ARG A 601 -23.97 3.20 -0.87
C ARG A 601 -23.63 4.30 0.11
N GLU A 602 -23.64 5.53 -0.36
CA GLU A 602 -23.59 6.73 0.46
C GLU A 602 -25.02 7.23 0.67
N LYS A 603 -25.37 7.59 1.90
CA LYS A 603 -26.60 8.34 2.21
C LYS A 603 -26.24 9.64 2.88
N VAL A 604 -26.89 10.73 2.47
CA VAL A 604 -26.67 12.09 2.99
C VAL A 604 -27.95 12.59 3.65
N GLY A 605 -27.89 12.81 4.97
CA GLY A 605 -29.01 13.35 5.74
C GLY A 605 -29.36 14.79 5.33
N GLY A 606 -30.65 15.13 5.31
CA GLY A 606 -31.13 16.48 5.03
C GLY A 606 -31.07 16.94 3.57
N SER A 607 -30.63 16.09 2.65
CA SER A 607 -30.55 16.38 1.21
C SER A 607 -31.79 15.88 0.44
N THR A 608 -32.19 16.61 -0.62
CA THR A 608 -33.21 16.13 -1.59
C THR A 608 -32.68 14.98 -2.46
N LEU A 609 -31.35 14.90 -2.61
CA LEU A 609 -30.59 13.79 -3.18
C LEU A 609 -29.91 13.08 -2.01
N ASN A 610 -30.62 12.14 -1.37
CA ASN A 610 -30.19 11.58 -0.09
C ASN A 610 -29.43 10.25 -0.21
N ARG A 611 -29.30 9.69 -1.43
CA ARG A 611 -28.63 8.41 -1.65
C ARG A 611 -27.89 8.38 -2.99
N THR A 612 -26.65 7.90 -2.95
CA THR A 612 -25.84 7.61 -4.12
C THR A 612 -25.30 6.18 -4.03
N ASP A 613 -25.53 5.38 -5.06
CA ASP A 613 -25.01 4.02 -5.16
C ASP A 613 -23.84 3.99 -6.16
N TYR A 614 -22.69 3.53 -5.69
CA TYR A 614 -21.46 3.40 -6.47
C TYR A 614 -21.18 1.93 -6.74
N THR A 615 -20.91 1.61 -8.01
CA THR A 615 -20.35 0.33 -8.44
C THR A 615 -18.96 0.57 -9.03
N TYR A 616 -17.94 -0.12 -8.52
CA TYR A 616 -16.56 -0.03 -8.99
C TYR A 616 -16.15 -1.27 -9.78
N THR A 617 -15.10 -1.14 -10.60
CA THR A 617 -14.40 -2.28 -11.17
C THR A 617 -13.82 -3.14 -10.04
N SER A 618 -13.88 -4.46 -10.20
CA SER A 618 -13.61 -5.41 -9.12
C SER A 618 -12.84 -6.63 -9.60
N HIS A 619 -12.64 -7.59 -8.71
CA HIS A 619 -12.11 -8.90 -9.06
C HIS A 619 -12.99 -9.62 -10.11
N PHE A 620 -14.31 -9.37 -10.14
CA PHE A 620 -15.20 -9.95 -11.14
C PHE A 620 -14.93 -9.43 -12.56
N ASP A 621 -14.51 -8.17 -12.70
CA ASP A 621 -14.19 -7.57 -14.00
C ASP A 621 -12.76 -7.90 -14.43
N PHE A 622 -11.83 -7.90 -13.47
CA PHE A 622 -10.40 -8.14 -13.69
C PHE A 622 -9.88 -9.19 -12.70
N PRO A 623 -10.16 -10.49 -12.93
CA PRO A 623 -9.70 -11.55 -12.06
C PRO A 623 -8.17 -11.68 -12.12
N ASP A 624 -7.60 -12.12 -11.00
CA ASP A 624 -6.18 -12.45 -10.93
C ASP A 624 -5.89 -13.69 -11.80
N PHE A 625 -4.74 -13.71 -12.47
CA PHE A 625 -4.37 -14.86 -13.30
C PHE A 625 -3.63 -15.88 -12.46
N MET A 626 -4.11 -17.12 -12.47
CA MET A 626 -3.40 -18.26 -11.89
C MET A 626 -2.38 -18.83 -12.88
N GLY A 627 -1.08 -18.73 -12.56
CA GLY A 627 -0.07 -19.47 -13.32
C GLY A 627 -0.01 -20.95 -12.91
N SER A 628 0.73 -21.74 -13.69
CA SER A 628 0.98 -23.15 -13.40
C SER A 628 1.79 -23.28 -12.10
N SER A 629 1.35 -24.18 -11.21
CA SER A 629 2.03 -24.49 -9.95
C SER A 629 2.61 -25.90 -10.03
N TYR A 630 3.87 -26.08 -9.62
CA TYR A 630 4.56 -27.37 -9.64
C TYR A 630 4.97 -27.78 -8.21
N GLY A 631 4.69 -29.03 -7.82
CA GLY A 631 4.96 -29.58 -6.48
C GLY A 631 3.97 -30.67 -6.05
N LEU A 632 4.09 -31.16 -4.80
CA LEU A 632 3.21 -32.22 -4.25
C LEU A 632 1.72 -31.81 -4.31
N SER A 633 0.87 -32.80 -4.58
CA SER A 633 -0.57 -32.65 -4.83
C SER A 633 -1.30 -31.90 -3.70
N ASN A 634 -2.26 -31.06 -4.10
CA ASN A 634 -3.01 -30.10 -3.26
C ASN A 634 -2.29 -28.80 -2.87
N ASN A 635 -1.38 -28.30 -3.71
CA ASN A 635 -0.81 -26.99 -3.50
C ASN A 635 -1.88 -25.89 -3.66
N ARG A 636 -2.45 -25.41 -2.54
CA ARG A 636 -3.38 -24.27 -2.45
C ARG A 636 -2.73 -22.95 -2.87
N MET A 637 -1.41 -22.96 -3.07
CA MET A 637 -0.58 -21.80 -3.36
C MET A 637 -0.38 -21.65 -4.88
N GLY A 638 -1.33 -20.98 -5.54
CA GLY A 638 -1.24 -20.67 -6.97
C GLY A 638 -0.23 -19.56 -7.27
N SER A 639 0.42 -19.61 -8.43
CA SER A 639 1.01 -18.40 -9.02
C SER A 639 -0.08 -17.34 -9.18
N VAL A 640 0.18 -16.09 -8.83
CA VAL A 640 -0.78 -14.99 -9.00
C VAL A 640 -0.11 -13.82 -9.68
N ALA A 641 -0.72 -13.38 -10.79
CA ALA A 641 -0.42 -12.11 -11.38
C ALA A 641 -1.60 -11.17 -11.14
N SER A 642 -1.39 -10.19 -10.27
CA SER A 642 -2.44 -9.29 -9.79
C SER A 642 -2.80 -8.23 -10.83
N LYS A 643 -4.10 -7.97 -10.98
CA LYS A 643 -4.64 -6.81 -11.72
C LYS A 643 -5.25 -5.76 -10.79
N ASP A 644 -4.70 -5.62 -9.58
CA ASP A 644 -5.07 -4.61 -8.58
C ASP A 644 -5.26 -3.20 -9.18
N PHE A 645 -4.35 -2.77 -10.06
CA PHE A 645 -4.37 -1.45 -10.71
C PHE A 645 -5.63 -1.20 -11.57
N ALA A 646 -6.37 -2.25 -11.93
CA ALA A 646 -7.59 -2.18 -12.71
C ALA A 646 -8.87 -2.23 -11.84
N ARG A 647 -8.73 -2.32 -10.52
CA ARG A 647 -9.85 -2.35 -9.57
C ARG A 647 -10.11 -0.95 -9.00
N SER A 648 -11.26 -0.79 -8.36
CA SER A 648 -11.64 0.45 -7.66
C SER A 648 -11.87 1.67 -8.55
N LEU A 649 -12.08 1.49 -9.86
CA LEU A 649 -12.50 2.57 -10.75
C LEU A 649 -14.04 2.62 -10.85
N PRO A 650 -14.68 3.80 -10.75
CA PRO A 650 -16.14 3.91 -10.84
C PRO A 650 -16.67 3.36 -12.17
N LYS A 651 -17.55 2.35 -12.13
CA LYS A 651 -18.22 1.74 -13.30
C LYS A 651 -19.64 2.28 -13.48
N ILE A 652 -20.40 2.39 -12.38
CA ILE A 652 -21.76 2.92 -12.37
C ILE A 652 -21.93 3.82 -11.14
N ILE A 653 -22.53 4.99 -11.30
CA ILE A 653 -22.94 5.86 -10.21
C ILE A 653 -24.42 6.19 -10.41
N GLN A 654 -25.24 5.91 -9.41
CA GLN A 654 -26.69 6.11 -9.45
C GLN A 654 -27.11 7.06 -8.34
N TYR A 655 -27.86 8.10 -8.70
CA TYR A 655 -28.33 9.14 -7.80
C TYR A 655 -29.83 8.99 -7.55
N TYR A 656 -30.24 8.99 -6.29
CA TYR A 656 -31.62 8.79 -5.86
C TYR A 656 -32.13 10.01 -5.10
N ASN A 657 -33.40 10.36 -5.33
CA ASN A 657 -34.09 11.39 -4.56
C ASN A 657 -34.49 10.88 -3.16
N SER A 658 -35.05 11.76 -2.34
CA SER A 658 -35.52 11.43 -0.98
C SER A 658 -36.59 10.34 -0.90
N GLU A 659 -37.33 10.10 -1.98
CA GLU A 659 -38.37 9.06 -2.10
C GLU A 659 -37.79 7.71 -2.52
N GLY A 660 -36.48 7.65 -2.82
CA GLY A 660 -35.80 6.44 -3.30
C GLY A 660 -35.95 6.20 -4.80
N THR A 661 -36.43 7.18 -5.57
CA THR A 661 -36.51 7.13 -7.03
C THR A 661 -35.17 7.50 -7.65
N LEU A 662 -34.73 6.70 -8.64
CA LEU A 662 -33.54 7.01 -9.45
C LEU A 662 -33.81 8.27 -10.28
N VAL A 663 -32.95 9.28 -10.15
CA VAL A 663 -33.05 10.55 -10.89
C VAL A 663 -31.96 10.71 -11.94
N SER A 664 -30.77 10.15 -11.69
CA SER A 664 -29.69 10.16 -12.67
C SER A 664 -28.78 8.95 -12.53
N GLU A 665 -28.24 8.49 -13.65
CA GLU A 665 -27.25 7.43 -13.71
C GLU A 665 -26.08 7.84 -14.60
N LYS A 666 -24.85 7.60 -14.12
CA LYS A 666 -23.62 7.73 -14.88
C LYS A 666 -22.97 6.36 -15.04
N LYS A 667 -22.77 5.92 -16.28
CA LYS A 667 -22.08 4.67 -16.65
C LYS A 667 -20.74 4.98 -17.30
N MET A 668 -19.71 4.28 -16.87
CA MET A 668 -18.33 4.42 -17.36
C MET A 668 -17.83 3.06 -17.84
N GLU A 669 -17.30 3.05 -19.07
CA GLU A 669 -16.71 1.86 -19.67
C GLU A 669 -15.20 2.04 -19.80
N TYR A 670 -14.47 0.98 -19.45
CA TYR A 670 -13.01 0.96 -19.45
C TYR A 670 -12.50 -0.17 -20.33
N VAL A 671 -11.37 0.09 -21.00
CA VAL A 671 -10.62 -0.94 -21.71
C VAL A 671 -9.25 -1.06 -21.05
N LEU A 672 -8.87 -2.31 -20.74
CA LEU A 672 -7.55 -2.64 -20.25
C LEU A 672 -6.50 -2.40 -21.34
N SER A 673 -5.62 -1.45 -21.08
CA SER A 673 -4.47 -1.18 -21.94
C SER A 673 -3.23 -1.78 -21.29
N ASN A 674 -2.87 -3.01 -21.68
CA ASN A 674 -1.67 -3.67 -21.19
C ASN A 674 -0.46 -3.17 -21.99
N ARG A 675 0.53 -2.55 -21.31
CA ARG A 675 1.76 -2.07 -21.97
C ARG A 675 2.87 -3.10 -21.93
N TYR A 676 2.96 -3.85 -20.83
CA TYR A 676 4.09 -4.75 -20.60
C TYR A 676 3.76 -5.82 -19.55
N LYS A 677 4.28 -7.02 -19.74
CA LYS A 677 4.20 -8.16 -18.83
C LYS A 677 5.62 -8.66 -18.60
N SER A 678 6.12 -8.57 -17.37
CA SER A 678 7.39 -9.23 -16.99
C SER A 678 7.10 -10.62 -16.46
N PRO A 679 7.62 -11.68 -17.10
CA PRO A 679 7.73 -12.98 -16.47
C PRO A 679 8.73 -12.94 -15.30
N GLY A 680 8.46 -13.80 -14.33
CA GLY A 680 9.33 -14.05 -13.20
C GLY A 680 9.13 -15.44 -12.64
N VAL A 681 10.03 -15.85 -11.76
CA VAL A 681 9.98 -17.14 -11.09
C VAL A 681 10.12 -16.91 -9.59
N ASP A 682 9.19 -17.46 -8.83
CA ASP A 682 9.25 -17.53 -7.38
C ASP A 682 9.68 -18.93 -6.97
N ILE A 683 10.73 -18.98 -6.17
CA ILE A 683 11.38 -20.20 -5.71
C ILE A 683 11.27 -20.17 -4.19
N ASP A 684 10.25 -20.88 -3.69
CA ASP A 684 10.01 -20.99 -2.26
C ASP A 684 10.71 -22.27 -1.78
N ASP A 685 11.86 -22.13 -1.13
CA ASP A 685 12.58 -23.25 -0.55
C ASP A 685 11.79 -23.82 0.63
N ILE A 686 11.14 -24.96 0.41
CA ILE A 686 10.76 -25.85 1.51
C ILE A 686 11.89 -26.87 1.64
N LEU A 687 12.97 -26.48 2.33
CA LEU A 687 13.99 -27.42 2.77
C LEU A 687 13.30 -28.50 3.63
N THR A 688 13.10 -29.67 3.05
CA THR A 688 12.83 -30.92 3.78
C THR A 688 14.04 -31.80 3.56
N THR A 689 14.91 -31.93 4.55
CA THR A 689 15.99 -32.90 4.50
C THR A 689 15.39 -34.29 4.69
N ARG A 690 15.42 -35.13 3.65
CA ARG A 690 15.30 -36.59 3.86
C ARG A 690 16.39 -37.05 4.85
N PRO A 691 16.22 -38.18 5.54
CA PRO A 691 17.34 -38.94 6.10
C PRO A 691 18.43 -39.29 5.05
N ALA A 692 18.09 -39.20 3.75
CA ALA A 692 18.96 -39.45 2.60
C ALA A 692 19.44 -38.19 1.84
N GLY A 693 19.20 -36.97 2.34
CA GLY A 693 19.81 -35.74 1.78
C GLY A 693 19.19 -35.12 0.51
N GLU A 694 17.98 -35.51 0.09
CA GLU A 694 17.28 -34.84 -1.02
C GLU A 694 16.52 -33.58 -0.54
N THR A 695 16.44 -32.55 -1.39
CA THR A 695 15.73 -31.28 -1.15
C THR A 695 14.60 -31.11 -2.17
N TYR A 696 13.40 -30.68 -1.72
CA TYR A 696 12.29 -30.34 -2.60
C TYR A 696 12.24 -28.82 -2.82
N VAL A 697 12.18 -28.40 -4.09
CA VAL A 697 12.06 -26.98 -4.47
C VAL A 697 10.67 -26.75 -5.04
N PHE A 698 9.93 -25.77 -4.48
CA PHE A 698 8.67 -25.33 -5.07
C PHE A 698 8.95 -24.15 -6.00
N MET A 699 8.66 -24.32 -7.29
CA MET A 699 8.82 -23.28 -8.29
C MET A 699 7.47 -22.85 -8.86
N LYS A 700 7.31 -21.54 -9.03
CA LYS A 700 6.09 -20.92 -9.57
C LYS A 700 6.46 -19.84 -10.56
N THR A 701 5.80 -19.80 -11.71
CA THR A 701 5.94 -18.68 -12.64
C THR A 701 5.08 -17.52 -12.16
N ILE A 702 5.65 -16.36 -11.84
CA ILE A 702 4.91 -15.14 -11.49
C ILE A 702 4.93 -14.18 -12.68
N TYR A 703 3.90 -13.32 -12.79
CA TYR A 703 3.95 -12.22 -13.73
C TYR A 703 3.70 -10.88 -13.03
N THR A 704 4.53 -9.89 -13.37
CA THR A 704 4.32 -8.49 -12.99
C THR A 704 3.79 -7.72 -14.20
N TYR A 705 2.61 -7.12 -14.07
CA TYR A 705 1.96 -6.37 -15.15
C TYR A 705 2.18 -4.87 -15.01
N SER A 706 2.43 -4.21 -16.15
CA SER A 706 2.22 -2.78 -16.29
C SER A 706 1.00 -2.54 -17.18
N GLY A 707 0.06 -1.74 -16.69
CA GLY A 707 -1.13 -1.38 -17.43
C GLY A 707 -1.91 -0.30 -16.73
N TRP A 708 -2.98 0.13 -17.39
CA TRP A 708 -4.00 1.00 -16.82
C TRP A 708 -5.32 0.74 -17.53
N LEU A 709 -6.40 1.21 -16.91
CA LEU A 709 -7.71 1.25 -17.53
C LEU A 709 -7.91 2.60 -18.20
N ARG A 710 -8.12 2.57 -19.52
CA ARG A 710 -8.52 3.78 -20.25
C ARG A 710 -10.04 3.86 -20.27
N LYS A 711 -10.60 4.94 -19.73
CA LYS A 711 -12.03 5.25 -19.90
C LYS A 711 -12.29 5.50 -21.38
N VAL A 712 -13.10 4.65 -22.01
CA VAL A 712 -13.42 4.73 -23.44
C VAL A 712 -14.78 5.37 -23.71
N LYS A 713 -15.69 5.32 -22.72
CA LYS A 713 -17.03 5.87 -22.83
C LYS A 713 -17.56 6.27 -21.47
N GLU A 714 -18.32 7.35 -21.47
CA GLU A 714 -19.11 7.82 -20.33
C GLU A 714 -20.50 8.18 -20.84
N THR A 715 -21.55 7.69 -20.18
CA THR A 715 -22.94 7.99 -20.54
C THR A 715 -23.68 8.46 -19.29
N VAL A 716 -24.41 9.57 -19.43
CA VAL A 716 -25.23 10.14 -18.36
C VAL A 716 -26.69 10.10 -18.81
N THR A 717 -27.53 9.45 -18.01
CA THR A 717 -28.97 9.36 -18.21
C THR A 717 -29.68 10.13 -17.08
N GLN A 718 -30.68 10.92 -17.42
CA GLN A 718 -31.60 11.57 -16.48
C GLN A 718 -32.95 10.86 -16.60
N TYR A 719 -33.60 10.59 -15.47
CA TYR A 719 -34.86 9.82 -15.40
C TYR A 719 -36.04 10.69 -15.02
#